data_AF-V9H606-F1
#
_entry.id   AF-V9H606-F1
#
_cell.length_a   1.000
_cell.length_b   1.000
_cell.length_c   1.000
_cell.angle_alpha   90.00
_cell.angle_beta   90.00
_cell.angle_gamma   90.00
#
_symmetry.space_group_name_H-M   'P 1'
#
loop_
_entity.id
_entity.type
_entity.pdbx_description
1 polymer ?
#
loop_
_entity_poly.entity_id
_entity_poly.type
_entity_poly.pdbx_seq_one_letter_code
_entity_poly.pdbx_strand_id
1 'polypeptide(L)'
;MEKFHYVLGLDLGIASVGWAAIEIDKETETSIGLLDCGVRTFERAEVPKTGDSLAKARREARSTRRLIRRRSHRLLRLKRLLKREIFRQPETFKDLPINAWQLRVKGLDSRLNEYEWAAVLLHLVKHRGYLSQRKSEMSETDSKSEMGRLLAGVAENHQLLQQEQYRTPAELALKKFVKHFRNKGGDYAHTFNRLDLQAELHLLFQKQRELGNPFTSPELERQVDDLLMTQRSALQGDAILKMLGHCGFEPEQFKAAKNTFSAERFIWLTKLNNLRIQDQGKERALTADERTKLLDEPYKKSKLTYAQVRKLLSLPQTAIFKGLRYDLEHDKKAENSTLMEMKSYHNIRQTLEKSGLKTEWQSIATQPEILDAIGTAFSIYKTDEDISHELKTCRLPENVLNELLKNINFDGFIQLSLTALRKILPLMEQGYRYDEACTQIYGNHHSGSLQQESKQFLPHIPIDDVRNPVVFRTLTQARKVVNAIIRRYGSPARVHIEMARELGKSKSDRDRIEKQQQKNKKERENAVAKFKEDFPDFVGEPRGKDILKMRLYEQQHGKCLYSGHDIDINRLNEKGYVEIDHALPFSRTWDDSQNNKVLVLGSENQNKRNQTPDEYLDGANNSQRWLEFQARVQTCHFSYGKKQRIQLAKLDDETEKGFLERNLNDTRYIARFMCQFVQENLYLTGKGKRLVFASNGGMTATLRNLWGLRKVREDNDRHHALDAIVVACSTASMQQKITKAFQRHESIEYVDTETGEVKFRIPQPWDFFRQEVMIRVFSDQPCEDLVEKLSARPEALHDNVTPLFVSRAPNRKMSGQGHLETIKSAKRLSEENSMVKKPLTTLKLKDIPEIVGYPSREPQLYAALKTRLETHDDDPIKAFAKPFYKPNKNGELGALVRSVRVKGVQNTGVMVHDGKGIADNATMVRVDVYTKAGKNYLVPVYVWQVAQGILPNRAVTSGKSEADWDLIDESFEFKFSLSRGDLVEMISNKGRIFGYYNGLDRANGSIGIREHDLEKSKGKDGVHRVGVKTATAFNKYHVDPLGKEIHRCSSEPRPTLKIKSKK
;
A
#
# COMPACT_ATOMS: atom_id res chain seq x y z
N MET A 1 26.18 -38.94 -10.35
CA MET A 1 24.84 -38.75 -9.77
C MET A 1 23.84 -38.98 -10.89
N GLU A 2 23.07 -40.05 -10.81
CA GLU A 2 21.89 -40.21 -11.66
C GLU A 2 20.98 -39.00 -11.47
N LYS A 3 20.59 -38.37 -12.59
CA LYS A 3 19.73 -37.19 -12.57
C LYS A 3 18.29 -37.66 -12.48
N PHE A 4 17.61 -37.32 -11.39
CA PHE A 4 16.17 -37.53 -11.25
C PHE A 4 15.44 -36.80 -12.39
N HIS A 5 14.43 -37.45 -12.97
CA HIS A 5 13.53 -36.82 -13.92
C HIS A 5 12.24 -36.46 -13.18
N TYR A 6 12.02 -35.17 -12.93
CA TYR A 6 10.96 -34.76 -11.99
C TYR A 6 10.25 -33.46 -12.39
N VAL A 7 9.00 -33.34 -11.94
CA VAL A 7 8.19 -32.12 -12.00
C VAL A 7 8.29 -31.38 -10.68
N LEU A 8 8.60 -30.10 -10.74
CA LEU A 8 8.63 -29.22 -9.58
C LEU A 8 7.31 -28.46 -9.44
N GLY A 9 6.51 -28.76 -8.42
CA GLY A 9 5.33 -28.00 -8.03
C GLY A 9 5.64 -26.89 -7.03
N LEU A 10 5.05 -25.72 -7.21
CA LEU A 10 5.19 -24.56 -6.31
C LEU A 10 3.82 -23.96 -5.96
N ASP A 11 3.52 -23.90 -4.67
CA ASP A 11 2.45 -23.07 -4.09
C ASP A 11 3.07 -21.78 -3.53
N LEU A 12 2.72 -20.63 -4.12
CA LEU A 12 3.34 -19.33 -3.83
C LEU A 12 2.39 -18.40 -3.08
N GLY A 13 2.61 -18.29 -1.76
CA GLY A 13 1.90 -17.37 -0.88
C GLY A 13 2.65 -16.04 -0.63
N ILE A 14 2.01 -15.13 0.10
CA ILE A 14 2.64 -13.85 0.51
C ILE A 14 3.65 -14.01 1.66
N ALA A 15 3.66 -15.15 2.34
CA ALA A 15 4.52 -15.47 3.49
C ALA A 15 5.10 -16.90 3.45
N SER A 16 4.80 -17.66 2.40
CA SER A 16 5.14 -19.08 2.28
C SER A 16 5.42 -19.47 0.84
N VAL A 17 6.26 -20.48 0.67
CA VAL A 17 6.49 -21.22 -0.58
C VAL A 17 6.39 -22.70 -0.22
N GLY A 18 5.27 -23.33 -0.60
CA GLY A 18 5.16 -24.78 -0.63
C GLY A 18 5.85 -25.31 -1.87
N TRP A 19 6.57 -26.43 -1.75
CA TRP A 19 7.24 -27.04 -2.88
C TRP A 19 7.13 -28.57 -2.84
N ALA A 20 7.10 -29.18 -4.01
CA ALA A 20 7.10 -30.63 -4.18
C ALA A 20 7.87 -31.03 -5.43
N ALA A 21 8.65 -32.11 -5.36
CA ALA A 21 9.28 -32.77 -6.48
C ALA A 21 8.58 -34.12 -6.69
N ILE A 22 7.98 -34.29 -7.87
CA ILE A 22 7.30 -35.53 -8.27
C ILE A 22 8.15 -36.20 -9.34
N GLU A 23 8.59 -37.42 -9.07
CA GLU A 23 9.33 -38.20 -10.06
C GLU A 23 8.40 -38.60 -11.20
N ILE A 24 8.90 -38.51 -12.42
CA ILE A 24 8.16 -38.83 -13.65
C ILE A 24 8.96 -39.78 -14.53
N ASP A 25 8.23 -40.62 -15.25
CA ASP A 25 8.82 -41.50 -16.25
C ASP A 25 9.42 -40.68 -17.41
N LYS A 26 10.61 -41.07 -17.88
CA LYS A 26 11.34 -40.33 -18.94
C LYS A 26 10.67 -40.44 -20.31
N GLU A 27 9.92 -41.51 -20.56
CA GLU A 27 9.28 -41.77 -21.85
C GLU A 27 7.87 -41.20 -21.89
N THR A 28 7.04 -41.56 -20.90
CA THR A 28 5.61 -41.21 -20.84
C THR A 28 5.33 -39.86 -20.17
N GLU A 29 6.29 -39.30 -19.43
CA GLU A 29 6.13 -38.13 -18.54
C GLU A 29 4.99 -38.28 -17.51
N THR A 30 4.61 -39.52 -17.16
CA THR A 30 3.61 -39.79 -16.11
C THR A 30 4.25 -39.80 -14.72
N SER A 31 3.51 -39.32 -13.72
CA SER A 31 3.94 -39.34 -12.31
C SER A 31 4.18 -40.76 -11.81
N ILE A 32 5.35 -41.01 -11.24
CA ILE A 32 5.74 -42.30 -10.64
C ILE A 32 5.55 -42.26 -9.12
N GLY A 33 5.98 -41.19 -8.45
CA GLY A 33 5.92 -41.08 -6.99
C GLY A 33 6.41 -39.74 -6.44
N LEU A 34 6.26 -39.55 -5.13
CA LEU A 34 6.67 -38.32 -4.45
C LEU A 34 8.15 -38.37 -4.05
N LEU A 35 9.01 -37.70 -4.81
CA LEU A 35 10.45 -37.64 -4.50
C LEU A 35 10.72 -36.86 -3.20
N ASP A 36 10.26 -35.61 -3.11
CA ASP A 36 10.38 -34.82 -1.88
C ASP A 36 9.37 -33.66 -1.81
N CYS A 37 9.14 -33.14 -0.60
CA CYS A 37 8.32 -31.95 -0.40
C CYS A 37 8.77 -31.13 0.82
N GLY A 38 8.31 -29.89 0.89
CA GLY A 38 8.57 -29.03 2.03
C GLY A 38 7.88 -27.68 1.95
N VAL A 39 8.09 -26.89 2.99
CA VAL A 39 7.52 -25.54 3.12
C VAL A 39 8.60 -24.58 3.60
N ARG A 40 8.73 -23.46 2.89
CA ARG A 40 9.56 -22.32 3.29
C ARG A 40 8.69 -21.15 3.69
N THR A 41 8.73 -20.73 4.96
CA THR A 41 8.01 -19.54 5.44
C THR A 41 8.94 -18.37 5.74
N PHE A 42 8.40 -17.16 5.68
CA PHE A 42 9.13 -15.92 5.91
C PHE A 42 8.18 -14.80 6.36
N GLU A 43 8.72 -13.80 7.06
CA GLU A 43 7.92 -12.64 7.46
C GLU A 43 7.45 -11.86 6.22
N ARG A 44 6.19 -11.43 6.24
CA ARG A 44 5.64 -10.51 5.23
C ARG A 44 6.40 -9.18 5.24
N ALA A 45 6.49 -8.50 4.09
CA ALA A 45 7.20 -7.23 3.97
C ALA A 45 6.32 -6.00 4.30
N GLU A 46 5.48 -6.13 5.33
CA GLU A 46 4.48 -5.14 5.75
C GLU A 46 4.54 -4.86 7.26
N VAL A 47 3.94 -3.76 7.68
CA VAL A 47 3.75 -3.43 9.09
C VAL A 47 2.60 -4.30 9.63
N PRO A 48 2.82 -5.19 10.61
CA PRO A 48 1.80 -6.16 11.03
C PRO A 48 0.47 -5.53 11.48
N LYS A 49 0.52 -4.35 12.09
CA LYS A 49 -0.67 -3.66 12.62
C LYS A 49 -1.49 -2.92 11.55
N THR A 50 -0.85 -2.45 10.48
CA THR A 50 -1.50 -1.55 9.51
C THR A 50 -1.54 -2.10 8.10
N GLY A 51 -0.76 -3.14 7.78
CA GLY A 51 -0.64 -3.70 6.43
C GLY A 51 0.09 -2.84 5.44
N ASP A 52 0.46 -1.64 5.85
CA ASP A 52 1.26 -0.75 5.04
C ASP A 52 2.63 -1.39 4.76
N SER A 53 3.11 -1.21 3.54
CA SER A 53 4.46 -1.62 3.17
C SER A 53 5.49 -1.03 4.14
N LEU A 54 6.45 -1.82 4.61
CA LEU A 54 7.60 -1.32 5.39
C LEU A 54 8.36 -0.21 4.65
N ALA A 55 8.30 -0.18 3.31
CA ALA A 55 8.88 0.86 2.50
C ALA A 55 8.15 2.22 2.62
N LYS A 56 6.82 2.21 2.86
CA LYS A 56 6.00 3.42 3.05
C LYS A 56 6.37 4.12 4.34
N ALA A 57 6.35 3.40 5.48
CA ALA A 57 6.78 3.95 6.78
C ALA A 57 8.21 4.52 6.72
N ARG A 58 9.14 3.82 6.05
CA ARG A 58 10.51 4.31 5.83
C ARG A 58 10.54 5.59 4.97
N ARG A 59 9.69 5.69 3.94
CA ARG A 59 9.59 6.85 3.04
C ARG A 59 9.05 8.07 3.79
N GLU A 60 7.99 7.91 4.55
CA GLU A 60 7.37 8.96 5.38
C GLU A 60 8.36 9.49 6.41
N ALA A 61 8.99 8.60 7.19
CA ALA A 61 10.00 8.99 8.17
C ALA A 61 11.18 9.75 7.52
N ARG A 62 11.60 9.35 6.30
CA ARG A 62 12.65 10.07 5.55
C ARG A 62 12.19 11.45 5.10
N SER A 63 10.94 11.58 4.66
CA SER A 63 10.33 12.85 4.28
C SER A 63 10.32 13.81 5.47
N THR A 64 9.80 13.35 6.62
CA THR A 64 9.76 14.12 7.86
C THR A 64 11.16 14.54 8.32
N ARG A 65 12.17 13.65 8.27
CA ARG A 65 13.56 14.02 8.57
C ARG A 65 14.08 15.14 7.66
N ARG A 66 13.81 15.06 6.35
CA ARG A 66 14.21 16.11 5.39
C ARG A 66 13.51 17.44 5.68
N LEU A 67 12.21 17.41 6.01
CA LEU A 67 11.43 18.60 6.37
C LEU A 67 11.97 19.28 7.64
N ILE A 68 12.18 18.51 8.71
CA ILE A 68 12.74 19.03 9.97
C ILE A 68 14.14 19.60 9.74
N ARG A 69 15.02 18.86 9.06
CA ARG A 69 16.39 19.31 8.77
C ARG A 69 16.41 20.59 7.96
N ARG A 70 15.61 20.68 6.89
CA ARG A 70 15.56 21.87 6.03
C ARG A 70 14.98 23.08 6.76
N ARG A 71 13.93 22.89 7.58
CA ARG A 71 13.38 23.96 8.43
C ARG A 71 14.41 24.45 9.44
N SER A 72 15.08 23.55 10.15
CA SER A 72 16.14 23.89 11.11
C SER A 72 17.29 24.62 10.43
N HIS A 73 17.78 24.12 9.29
CA HIS A 73 18.85 24.75 8.53
C HIS A 73 18.49 26.14 8.02
N ARG A 74 17.27 26.34 7.52
CA ARG A 74 16.79 27.66 7.09
C ARG A 74 16.74 28.64 8.26
N LEU A 75 16.22 28.23 9.41
CA LEU A 75 16.20 29.08 10.60
C LEU A 75 17.61 29.36 11.13
N LEU A 76 18.54 28.42 11.01
CA LEU A 76 19.94 28.65 11.34
C LEU A 76 20.58 29.69 10.41
N ARG A 77 20.33 29.61 9.09
CA ARG A 77 20.78 30.64 8.12
C ARG A 77 20.20 32.01 8.49
N LEU A 78 18.91 32.08 8.81
CA LEU A 78 18.30 33.34 9.26
C LEU A 78 18.91 33.85 10.57
N LYS A 79 19.13 33.00 11.58
CA LYS A 79 19.81 33.42 12.82
C LYS A 79 21.22 33.95 12.56
N ARG A 80 21.98 33.32 11.66
CA ARG A 80 23.31 33.81 11.24
C ARG A 80 23.22 35.17 10.55
N LEU A 81 22.19 35.35 9.71
CA LEU A 81 21.90 36.62 9.05
C LEU A 81 21.56 37.72 10.06
N LEU A 82 20.60 37.47 10.96
CA LEU A 82 20.21 38.42 12.02
C LEU A 82 21.38 38.76 12.95
N LYS A 83 22.28 37.80 13.22
CA LYS A 83 23.50 38.08 14.00
C LYS A 83 24.41 39.08 13.30
N ARG A 84 24.59 38.95 11.98
CA ARG A 84 25.43 39.85 11.18
C ARG A 84 24.83 41.25 11.04
N GLU A 85 23.53 41.31 10.75
CA GLU A 85 22.89 42.55 10.32
C GLU A 85 22.20 43.31 11.48
N ILE A 86 21.80 42.64 12.56
CA ILE A 86 21.06 43.25 13.69
C ILE A 86 21.91 43.27 14.97
N PHE A 87 22.29 42.10 15.47
CA PHE A 87 22.74 41.98 16.87
C PHE A 87 24.24 42.19 17.12
N ARG A 88 25.10 41.96 16.12
CA ARG A 88 26.57 42.11 16.15
C ARG A 88 27.36 41.35 17.26
N GLN A 89 26.71 40.83 18.31
CA GLN A 89 27.31 40.06 19.43
C GLN A 89 26.69 38.64 19.61
N PRO A 90 27.37 37.69 20.30
CA PRO A 90 27.03 36.25 20.27
C PRO A 90 25.84 35.76 21.12
N GLU A 91 25.39 36.47 22.16
CA GLU A 91 24.44 35.94 23.18
C GLU A 91 22.93 36.19 22.90
N THR A 92 22.54 36.58 21.68
CA THR A 92 21.35 37.42 21.42
C THR A 92 20.01 36.74 21.13
N PHE A 93 19.84 35.43 21.35
CA PHE A 93 18.57 34.73 21.02
C PHE A 93 17.85 34.09 22.22
N LYS A 94 18.27 34.35 23.46
CA LYS A 94 17.66 33.76 24.67
C LYS A 94 16.32 34.42 25.04
N ASP A 95 16.14 35.70 24.75
CA ASP A 95 14.99 36.50 25.20
C ASP A 95 14.06 36.98 24.07
N LEU A 96 13.90 36.16 23.01
CA LEU A 96 13.00 36.51 21.92
C LEU A 96 11.53 36.53 22.39
N PRO A 97 10.75 37.59 22.05
CA PRO A 97 9.34 37.65 22.41
C PRO A 97 8.51 36.55 21.76
N ILE A 98 7.53 36.02 22.49
CA ILE A 98 6.70 34.87 22.07
C ILE A 98 5.40 35.27 21.35
N ASN A 99 5.04 36.56 21.37
CA ASN A 99 3.82 37.15 20.81
C ASN A 99 4.01 37.63 19.36
N ALA A 100 4.68 36.81 18.53
CA ALA A 100 5.06 37.21 17.16
C ALA A 100 3.86 37.55 16.24
N TRP A 101 2.65 37.02 16.48
CA TRP A 101 1.45 37.41 15.71
C TRP A 101 1.05 38.85 15.99
N GLN A 102 1.02 39.25 17.26
CA GLN A 102 0.73 40.61 17.69
C GLN A 102 1.81 41.58 17.20
N LEU A 103 3.09 41.19 17.28
CA LEU A 103 4.20 42.01 16.80
C LEU A 103 4.17 42.23 15.29
N ARG A 104 3.73 41.23 14.50
CA ARG A 104 3.54 41.39 13.05
C ARG A 104 2.50 42.46 12.72
N VAL A 105 1.42 42.57 13.49
CA VAL A 105 0.42 43.63 13.27
C VAL A 105 0.91 44.97 13.82
N LYS A 106 1.49 44.99 15.03
CA LYS A 106 2.10 46.20 15.63
C LYS A 106 3.15 46.83 14.71
N GLY A 107 3.94 46.01 14.01
CA GLY A 107 4.97 46.45 13.08
C GLY A 107 4.47 47.18 11.83
N LEU A 108 3.15 47.21 11.58
CA LEU A 108 2.56 48.05 10.52
C LEU A 108 2.37 49.49 10.96
N ASP A 109 2.18 49.71 12.26
CA ASP A 109 1.71 50.97 12.83
C ASP A 109 2.73 51.59 13.81
N SER A 110 3.76 50.86 14.22
CA SER A 110 4.75 51.31 15.20
C SER A 110 6.13 50.67 14.97
N ARG A 111 7.20 51.43 15.24
CA ARG A 111 8.58 50.93 15.15
C ARG A 111 8.79 49.77 16.14
N LEU A 112 9.33 48.67 15.64
CA LEU A 112 9.72 47.51 16.45
C LEU A 112 11.18 47.63 16.88
N ASN A 113 11.49 47.17 18.09
CA ASN A 113 12.89 47.04 18.52
C ASN A 113 13.57 45.82 17.83
N GLU A 114 14.89 45.71 17.99
CA GLU A 114 15.71 44.67 17.36
C GLU A 114 15.26 43.24 17.71
N TYR A 115 14.80 43.00 18.94
CA TYR A 115 14.34 41.68 19.40
C TYR A 115 12.94 41.35 18.87
N GLU A 116 12.03 42.32 18.88
CA GLU A 116 10.69 42.21 18.29
C GLU A 116 10.79 41.95 16.79
N TRP A 117 11.63 42.71 16.07
CA TRP A 117 11.84 42.55 14.64
C TRP A 117 12.46 41.19 14.29
N ALA A 118 13.49 40.76 15.02
CA ALA A 118 14.07 39.44 14.86
C ALA A 118 13.04 38.31 15.09
N ALA A 119 12.16 38.45 16.09
CA ALA A 119 11.10 37.48 16.35
C ALA A 119 10.07 37.41 15.21
N VAL A 120 9.68 38.56 14.64
CA VAL A 120 8.80 38.66 13.47
C VAL A 120 9.38 37.92 12.27
N LEU A 121 10.63 38.21 11.91
CA LEU A 121 11.30 37.58 10.76
C LEU A 121 11.48 36.06 10.96
N LEU A 122 11.90 35.64 12.16
CA LEU A 122 12.01 34.22 12.52
C LEU A 122 10.66 33.51 12.44
N HIS A 123 9.59 34.18 12.86
CA HIS A 123 8.24 33.62 12.82
C HIS A 123 7.75 33.41 11.38
N LEU A 124 7.87 34.42 10.52
CA LEU A 124 7.50 34.34 9.10
C LEU A 124 8.25 33.21 8.38
N VAL A 125 9.58 33.16 8.51
CA VAL A 125 10.41 32.15 7.84
C VAL A 125 10.19 30.73 8.39
N LYS A 126 9.82 30.59 9.67
CA LYS A 126 9.42 29.31 10.28
C LYS A 126 8.06 28.84 9.78
N HIS A 127 7.12 29.76 9.58
CA HIS A 127 5.71 29.52 9.27
C HIS A 127 5.30 30.04 7.88
N ARG A 128 6.16 29.79 6.89
CA ARG A 128 6.10 30.33 5.52
C ARG A 128 4.97 29.84 4.61
N GLY A 129 3.87 29.30 5.14
CA GLY A 129 2.73 28.84 4.34
C GLY A 129 3.05 27.78 3.26
N TYR A 130 2.08 27.57 2.38
CA TYR A 130 2.17 26.66 1.24
C TYR A 130 2.48 27.42 -0.06
N LEU A 131 3.31 26.84 -0.92
CA LEU A 131 3.66 27.43 -2.23
C LEU A 131 3.35 26.40 -3.32
N SER A 132 2.46 26.76 -4.24
CA SER A 132 2.13 25.95 -5.42
C SER A 132 3.36 25.80 -6.32
N GLN A 133 3.55 24.63 -6.94
CA GLN A 133 4.65 24.39 -7.88
C GLN A 133 4.22 24.51 -9.34
N ARG A 134 2.91 24.60 -9.60
CA ARG A 134 2.33 24.85 -10.92
C ARG A 134 1.18 25.85 -10.86
N LYS A 135 0.97 26.57 -11.96
CA LYS A 135 -0.19 27.46 -12.15
C LYS A 135 -1.49 26.65 -12.18
N SER A 136 -1.51 25.51 -12.85
CA SER A 136 -2.68 24.61 -12.93
C SER A 136 -3.08 23.97 -11.58
N GLU A 137 -2.16 23.87 -10.62
CA GLU A 137 -2.45 23.31 -9.29
C GLU A 137 -3.29 24.26 -8.41
N MET A 138 -3.28 25.56 -8.70
CA MET A 138 -4.10 26.53 -7.98
C MET A 138 -5.57 26.50 -8.38
N SER A 139 -5.86 26.02 -9.60
CA SER A 139 -7.22 25.73 -10.08
C SER A 139 -7.76 24.37 -9.64
N GLU A 140 -6.92 23.48 -9.08
CA GLU A 140 -7.35 22.18 -8.56
C GLU A 140 -7.85 22.28 -7.11
N THR A 141 -9.16 22.51 -6.95
CA THR A 141 -9.85 22.53 -5.64
C THR A 141 -10.35 21.14 -5.20
N ASP A 142 -9.54 20.08 -5.35
CA ASP A 142 -9.89 18.72 -4.90
C ASP A 142 -9.84 18.59 -3.36
N SER A 143 -10.89 19.06 -2.69
CA SER A 143 -11.04 19.19 -1.22
C SER A 143 -10.94 17.87 -0.41
N LYS A 144 -10.71 16.71 -1.04
CA LYS A 144 -10.73 15.39 -0.40
C LYS A 144 -9.35 14.76 -0.18
N SER A 145 -8.30 15.28 -0.80
CA SER A 145 -6.92 14.93 -0.42
C SER A 145 -6.44 15.82 0.71
N GLU A 146 -5.49 15.37 1.55
CA GLU A 146 -4.85 16.25 2.53
C GLU A 146 -4.30 17.52 1.85
N MET A 147 -3.76 17.33 0.64
CA MET A 147 -3.28 18.39 -0.23
C MET A 147 -4.38 19.38 -0.63
N GLY A 148 -5.53 18.91 -1.11
CA GLY A 148 -6.59 19.83 -1.53
C GLY A 148 -7.40 20.43 -0.38
N ARG A 149 -7.45 19.80 0.81
CA ARG A 149 -7.91 20.48 2.04
C ARG A 149 -6.99 21.64 2.41
N LEU A 150 -5.69 21.44 2.24
CA LEU A 150 -4.70 22.48 2.40
C LEU A 150 -4.88 23.59 1.37
N LEU A 151 -5.07 23.26 0.08
CA LEU A 151 -5.27 24.24 -1.00
C LEU A 151 -6.56 25.04 -0.81
N ALA A 152 -7.66 24.41 -0.38
CA ALA A 152 -8.91 25.09 -0.09
C ALA A 152 -8.77 26.11 1.06
N GLY A 153 -8.09 25.74 2.16
CA GLY A 153 -7.82 26.69 3.25
C GLY A 153 -6.92 27.84 2.82
N VAL A 154 -5.95 27.57 1.93
CA VAL A 154 -5.10 28.60 1.32
C VAL A 154 -5.93 29.56 0.45
N ALA A 155 -6.81 29.04 -0.41
CA ALA A 155 -7.65 29.83 -1.29
C ALA A 155 -8.66 30.70 -0.52
N GLU A 156 -9.34 30.15 0.50
CA GLU A 156 -10.27 30.90 1.34
C GLU A 156 -9.58 32.08 2.03
N ASN A 157 -8.42 31.85 2.65
CA ASN A 157 -7.68 32.92 3.32
C ASN A 157 -7.14 33.95 2.33
N HIS A 158 -6.72 33.53 1.14
CA HIS A 158 -6.29 34.44 0.08
C HIS A 158 -7.44 35.35 -0.37
N GLN A 159 -8.64 34.80 -0.57
CA GLN A 159 -9.82 35.58 -0.94
C GLN A 159 -10.21 36.60 0.14
N LEU A 160 -10.14 36.21 1.41
CA LEU A 160 -10.41 37.13 2.52
C LEU A 160 -9.39 38.27 2.60
N LEU A 161 -8.13 38.05 2.21
CA LEU A 161 -7.11 39.10 2.15
C LEU A 161 -7.33 40.09 1.00
N GLN A 162 -8.19 39.77 0.01
CA GLN A 162 -8.60 40.72 -1.03
C GLN A 162 -9.72 41.66 -0.56
N GLN A 163 -10.32 41.41 0.61
CA GLN A 163 -11.34 42.28 1.19
C GLN A 163 -10.66 43.42 1.94
N GLU A 164 -11.25 44.63 1.91
CA GLU A 164 -10.68 45.84 2.55
C GLU A 164 -10.50 45.75 4.08
N GLN A 165 -11.02 44.72 4.73
CA GLN A 165 -11.00 44.54 6.18
C GLN A 165 -9.63 44.12 6.76
N TYR A 166 -8.72 43.57 5.94
CA TYR A 166 -7.46 42.98 6.40
C TYR A 166 -6.28 43.45 5.56
N ARG A 167 -5.21 43.96 6.20
CA ARG A 167 -3.99 44.37 5.49
C ARG A 167 -3.02 43.20 5.27
N THR A 168 -3.00 42.24 6.20
CA THR A 168 -2.01 41.15 6.22
C THR A 168 -2.57 39.83 6.77
N PRO A 169 -1.96 38.67 6.43
CA PRO A 169 -2.25 37.38 7.05
C PRO A 169 -2.20 37.40 8.58
N ALA A 170 -1.27 38.16 9.18
CA ALA A 170 -1.21 38.31 10.64
C ALA A 170 -2.44 38.98 11.22
N GLU A 171 -2.90 40.05 10.57
CA GLU A 171 -4.09 40.79 10.98
C GLU A 171 -5.36 39.96 10.83
N LEU A 172 -5.51 39.26 9.71
CA LEU A 172 -6.59 38.30 9.51
C LEU A 172 -6.60 37.24 10.61
N ALA A 173 -5.44 36.66 10.92
CA ALA A 173 -5.34 35.62 11.94
C ALA A 173 -5.73 36.11 13.35
N LEU A 174 -5.35 37.33 13.72
CA LEU A 174 -5.71 37.90 15.03
C LEU A 174 -7.21 38.21 15.13
N LYS A 175 -7.81 38.73 14.06
CA LYS A 175 -9.24 39.09 14.02
C LYS A 175 -10.15 37.86 13.91
N LYS A 176 -9.85 36.92 13.00
CA LYS A 176 -10.71 35.76 12.71
C LYS A 176 -10.45 34.55 13.63
N PHE A 177 -9.19 34.28 14.01
CA PHE A 177 -8.81 33.02 14.70
C PHE A 177 -8.56 33.18 16.21
N VAL A 178 -9.44 33.91 16.89
CA VAL A 178 -9.31 34.35 18.30
C VAL A 178 -9.05 33.21 19.32
N LYS A 179 -9.56 32.00 19.06
CA LYS A 179 -9.42 30.84 19.98
C LYS A 179 -8.07 30.12 19.87
N HIS A 180 -7.43 30.15 18.71
CA HIS A 180 -6.11 29.53 18.47
C HIS A 180 -5.55 29.95 17.11
N PHE A 181 -4.26 30.26 17.04
CA PHE A 181 -3.61 30.71 15.79
C PHE A 181 -3.00 29.59 14.94
N ARG A 182 -3.20 28.32 15.32
CA ARG A 182 -2.57 27.16 14.70
C ARG A 182 -3.58 26.06 14.44
N ASN A 183 -3.51 25.49 13.25
CA ASN A 183 -4.23 24.28 12.85
C ASN A 183 -4.15 23.18 13.93
N LYS A 184 -5.27 22.47 14.17
CA LYS A 184 -5.38 21.34 15.09
C LYS A 184 -6.16 20.19 14.42
N GLY A 185 -5.74 18.95 14.66
CA GLY A 185 -6.56 17.77 14.34
C GLY A 185 -7.02 17.61 12.88
N GLY A 186 -6.14 17.85 11.90
CA GLY A 186 -6.49 17.73 10.48
C GLY A 186 -7.27 18.90 9.89
N ASP A 187 -7.53 19.94 10.68
CA ASP A 187 -8.01 21.23 10.20
C ASP A 187 -6.88 22.02 9.51
N TYR A 188 -7.18 22.62 8.37
CA TYR A 188 -6.28 23.43 7.54
C TYR A 188 -6.76 24.89 7.41
N ALA A 189 -7.76 25.31 8.19
CA ALA A 189 -8.37 26.64 8.10
C ALA A 189 -7.39 27.81 8.31
N HIS A 190 -6.30 27.63 9.07
CA HIS A 190 -5.33 28.73 9.34
C HIS A 190 -4.09 28.64 8.43
N THR A 191 -4.24 28.05 7.23
CA THR A 191 -3.15 27.89 6.27
C THR A 191 -3.15 29.02 5.27
N PHE A 192 -2.03 29.72 5.13
CA PHE A 192 -1.87 30.85 4.21
C PHE A 192 -1.07 30.47 2.98
N ASN A 193 -1.33 31.17 1.87
CA ASN A 193 -0.46 31.14 0.70
C ASN A 193 0.90 31.74 1.10
N ARG A 194 1.98 31.18 0.58
CA ARG A 194 3.32 31.74 0.79
C ARG A 194 3.45 33.12 0.13
N LEU A 195 2.80 33.35 -1.00
CA LEU A 195 2.80 34.65 -1.68
C LEU A 195 2.16 35.74 -0.81
N ASP A 196 1.09 35.41 -0.07
CA ASP A 196 0.48 36.37 0.86
C ASP A 196 1.42 36.73 2.02
N LEU A 197 2.18 35.75 2.51
CA LEU A 197 3.18 35.96 3.55
C LEU A 197 4.42 36.71 3.04
N GLN A 198 4.73 36.59 1.74
CA GLN A 198 5.76 37.36 1.07
C GLN A 198 5.33 38.82 0.92
N ALA A 199 4.08 39.07 0.50
CA ALA A 199 3.51 40.41 0.47
C ALA A 199 3.53 41.07 1.86
N GLU A 200 3.17 40.32 2.91
CA GLU A 200 3.30 40.78 4.29
C GLU A 200 4.74 41.12 4.68
N LEU A 201 5.72 40.29 4.28
CA LEU A 201 7.13 40.54 4.54
C LEU A 201 7.55 41.89 3.94
N HIS A 202 7.28 42.11 2.66
CA HIS A 202 7.63 43.36 1.97
C HIS A 202 6.94 44.57 2.58
N LEU A 203 5.64 44.46 2.89
CA LEU A 203 4.89 45.54 3.54
C LEU A 203 5.47 45.89 4.91
N LEU A 204 5.88 44.89 5.70
CA LEU A 204 6.53 45.12 6.98
C LEU A 204 7.89 45.81 6.85
N PHE A 205 8.72 45.39 5.88
CA PHE A 205 9.99 46.06 5.62
C PHE A 205 9.79 47.51 5.19
N GLN A 206 8.81 47.77 4.31
CA GLN A 206 8.44 49.12 3.89
C GLN A 206 8.01 49.98 5.10
N LYS A 207 7.02 49.53 5.87
CA LYS A 207 6.49 50.28 7.02
C LYS A 207 7.54 50.51 8.09
N GLN A 208 8.36 49.51 8.40
CA GLN A 208 9.43 49.67 9.38
C GLN A 208 10.51 50.64 8.90
N ARG A 209 10.78 50.71 7.59
CA ARG A 209 11.69 51.71 7.00
C ARG A 209 11.13 53.12 7.13
N GLU A 210 9.84 53.31 6.80
CA GLU A 210 9.11 54.58 7.00
C GLU A 210 9.13 55.02 8.48
N LEU A 211 9.04 54.07 9.41
CA LEU A 211 9.07 54.30 10.86
C LEU A 211 10.49 54.42 11.45
N GLY A 212 11.53 54.51 10.62
CA GLY A 212 12.91 54.75 11.04
C GLY A 212 13.62 53.55 11.68
N ASN A 213 13.23 52.32 11.36
CA ASN A 213 13.91 51.12 11.84
C ASN A 213 15.23 50.88 11.06
N PRO A 214 16.41 50.90 11.71
CA PRO A 214 17.70 50.77 11.04
C PRO A 214 17.97 49.38 10.45
N PHE A 215 17.16 48.37 10.81
CA PHE A 215 17.34 46.97 10.41
C PHE A 215 16.43 46.58 9.24
N THR A 216 16.26 47.47 8.27
CA THR A 216 15.33 47.33 7.13
C THR A 216 16.00 47.54 5.77
N SER A 217 17.30 47.27 5.68
CA SER A 217 18.07 47.44 4.45
C SER A 217 17.49 46.57 3.30
N PRO A 218 17.52 47.06 2.04
CA PRO A 218 17.05 46.28 0.88
C PRO A 218 17.78 44.94 0.71
N GLU A 219 19.05 44.87 1.12
CA GLU A 219 19.85 43.64 1.12
C GLU A 219 19.31 42.62 2.12
N LEU A 220 19.02 43.04 3.35
CA LEU A 220 18.45 42.17 4.38
C LEU A 220 17.06 41.68 3.95
N GLU A 221 16.24 42.56 3.39
CA GLU A 221 14.92 42.22 2.83
C GLU A 221 15.02 41.10 1.80
N ARG A 222 15.89 41.26 0.78
CA ARG A 222 16.11 40.26 -0.27
C ARG A 222 16.60 38.91 0.28
N GLN A 223 17.51 38.93 1.24
CA GLN A 223 18.05 37.70 1.82
C GLN A 223 17.04 36.96 2.72
N VAL A 224 16.17 37.70 3.41
CA VAL A 224 15.07 37.11 4.18
C VAL A 224 13.98 36.57 3.25
N ASP A 225 13.68 37.29 2.17
CA ASP A 225 12.76 36.86 1.13
C ASP A 225 13.22 35.55 0.46
N ASP A 226 14.49 35.45 0.06
CA ASP A 226 15.06 34.20 -0.47
C ASP A 226 14.82 33.05 0.51
N LEU A 227 15.17 33.24 1.79
CA LEU A 227 14.93 32.22 2.82
C LEU A 227 13.45 31.85 2.91
N LEU A 228 12.54 32.82 2.87
CA LEU A 228 11.10 32.59 2.86
C LEU A 228 10.70 31.74 1.65
N MET A 229 11.10 32.11 0.45
CA MET A 229 10.59 31.57 -0.81
C MET A 229 11.22 30.25 -1.24
N THR A 230 12.54 30.05 -1.09
CA THR A 230 13.21 28.89 -1.69
C THR A 230 12.65 27.55 -1.20
N GLN A 231 12.26 26.68 -2.10
CA GLN A 231 12.00 25.26 -1.83
C GLN A 231 12.55 24.39 -2.95
N ARG A 232 12.99 23.17 -2.63
CA ARG A 232 13.33 22.21 -3.68
C ARG A 232 12.03 21.66 -4.30
N SER A 233 11.96 21.64 -5.63
CA SER A 233 10.84 21.07 -6.39
C SER A 233 10.67 19.57 -6.12
N ALA A 234 9.42 19.09 -6.15
CA ALA A 234 9.08 17.71 -5.77
C ALA A 234 9.44 16.69 -6.87
N LEU A 235 9.22 17.08 -8.12
CA LEU A 235 9.59 16.36 -9.35
C LEU A 235 10.31 17.38 -10.22
N GLN A 236 11.63 17.33 -10.23
CA GLN A 236 12.48 18.23 -11.02
C GLN A 236 13.37 17.40 -11.93
N GLY A 237 13.56 17.87 -13.17
CA GLY A 237 14.37 17.18 -14.16
C GLY A 237 13.94 15.73 -14.38
N ASP A 238 14.89 14.81 -14.29
CA ASP A 238 14.77 13.39 -14.67
C ASP A 238 13.98 12.49 -13.68
N ALA A 239 13.28 13.07 -12.71
CA ALA A 239 12.63 12.30 -11.64
C ALA A 239 11.58 11.29 -12.16
N ILE A 240 10.75 11.68 -13.12
CA ILE A 240 9.77 10.78 -13.75
C ILE A 240 10.46 9.80 -14.72
N LEU A 241 11.49 10.25 -15.44
CA LEU A 241 12.27 9.38 -16.34
C LEU A 241 12.87 8.18 -15.59
N LYS A 242 13.43 8.41 -14.39
CA LYS A 242 13.94 7.33 -13.51
C LYS A 242 12.87 6.31 -13.10
N MET A 243 11.60 6.68 -13.15
CA MET A 243 10.48 5.81 -12.80
C MET A 243 9.80 5.20 -14.01
N LEU A 244 10.02 5.77 -15.20
CA LEU A 244 9.37 5.37 -16.43
C LEU A 244 9.99 4.06 -16.96
N GLY A 245 9.13 3.17 -17.45
CA GLY A 245 9.60 1.93 -18.07
C GLY A 245 10.01 2.16 -19.52
N HIS A 246 10.75 1.20 -20.07
CA HIS A 246 11.19 1.20 -21.46
C HIS A 246 10.25 0.43 -22.38
N CYS A 247 10.32 0.71 -23.68
CA CYS A 247 9.58 -0.04 -24.68
C CYS A 247 10.09 -1.47 -24.77
N GLY A 248 9.16 -2.43 -24.91
CA GLY A 248 9.53 -3.83 -25.04
C GLY A 248 10.25 -4.16 -26.36
N PHE A 249 9.92 -3.48 -27.47
CA PHE A 249 10.59 -3.70 -28.76
C PHE A 249 11.88 -2.90 -28.91
N GLU A 250 11.98 -1.77 -28.21
CA GLU A 250 13.15 -0.89 -28.23
C GLU A 250 13.56 -0.55 -26.79
N PRO A 251 14.30 -1.44 -26.10
CA PRO A 251 14.60 -1.31 -24.66
C PRO A 251 15.39 -0.05 -24.27
N GLU A 252 16.10 0.56 -25.22
CA GLU A 252 16.83 1.83 -25.02
C GLU A 252 15.90 3.05 -25.01
N GLN A 253 14.64 2.89 -25.42
CA GLN A 253 13.68 3.98 -25.57
C GLN A 253 12.63 3.94 -24.47
N PHE A 254 12.32 5.12 -23.91
CA PHE A 254 11.24 5.25 -22.94
C PHE A 254 9.86 5.01 -23.57
N LYS A 255 8.92 4.56 -22.74
CA LYS A 255 7.51 4.47 -23.10
C LYS A 255 6.92 5.84 -23.46
N ALA A 256 6.09 5.88 -24.50
CA ALA A 256 5.42 7.09 -24.96
C ALA A 256 4.34 7.55 -23.98
N ALA A 257 4.24 8.86 -23.77
CA ALA A 257 3.16 9.47 -23.01
C ALA A 257 1.81 9.19 -23.69
N LYS A 258 0.78 8.88 -22.90
CA LYS A 258 -0.54 8.52 -23.42
C LYS A 258 -1.22 9.71 -24.11
N ASN A 259 -1.00 10.91 -23.59
CA ASN A 259 -1.53 12.17 -24.13
C ASN A 259 -0.62 12.75 -25.21
N THR A 260 -0.20 11.92 -26.17
CA THR A 260 0.56 12.34 -27.35
C THR A 260 -0.26 12.02 -28.59
N PHE A 261 -0.04 12.75 -29.68
CA PHE A 261 -0.76 12.53 -30.94
C PHE A 261 -0.54 11.10 -31.43
N SER A 262 0.71 10.63 -31.47
CA SER A 262 1.07 9.29 -31.92
C SER A 262 0.44 8.18 -31.06
N ALA A 263 0.40 8.36 -29.73
CA ALA A 263 -0.23 7.37 -28.86
C ALA A 263 -1.77 7.34 -29.02
N GLU A 264 -2.42 8.51 -29.13
CA GLU A 264 -3.87 8.57 -29.37
C GLU A 264 -4.23 8.02 -30.76
N ARG A 265 -3.41 8.29 -31.78
CA ARG A 265 -3.54 7.72 -33.12
C ARG A 265 -3.40 6.20 -33.10
N PHE A 266 -2.43 5.66 -32.37
CA PHE A 266 -2.26 4.22 -32.20
C PHE A 266 -3.48 3.55 -31.56
N ILE A 267 -4.00 4.14 -30.48
CA ILE A 267 -5.21 3.64 -29.81
C ILE A 267 -6.40 3.66 -30.78
N TRP A 268 -6.52 4.73 -31.58
CA TRP A 268 -7.57 4.85 -32.58
C TRP A 268 -7.46 3.79 -33.68
N LEU A 269 -6.31 3.66 -34.32
CA LEU A 269 -6.09 2.68 -35.39
C LEU A 269 -6.28 1.24 -34.90
N THR A 270 -5.88 0.95 -33.65
CA THR A 270 -6.13 -0.35 -33.03
C THR A 270 -7.64 -0.62 -32.92
N LYS A 271 -8.44 0.38 -32.54
CA LYS A 271 -9.91 0.25 -32.48
C LYS A 271 -10.52 0.15 -33.88
N LEU A 272 -10.06 0.96 -34.82
CA LEU A 272 -10.58 1.02 -36.19
C LEU A 272 -10.32 -0.31 -36.95
N ASN A 273 -9.08 -0.80 -36.93
CA ASN A 273 -8.70 -2.02 -37.67
C ASN A 273 -9.27 -3.30 -37.04
N ASN A 274 -9.54 -3.29 -35.73
CA ASN A 274 -10.18 -4.41 -35.02
C ASN A 274 -11.70 -4.29 -34.95
N LEU A 275 -12.31 -3.21 -35.47
CA LEU A 275 -13.76 -3.09 -35.50
C LEU A 275 -14.34 -4.17 -36.43
N ARG A 276 -15.37 -4.86 -35.96
CA ARG A 276 -16.07 -5.90 -36.69
C ARG A 276 -17.55 -5.61 -36.72
N ILE A 277 -18.16 -5.77 -37.89
CA ILE A 277 -19.59 -5.61 -38.12
C ILE A 277 -20.15 -7.01 -38.36
N GLN A 278 -21.23 -7.34 -37.66
CA GLN A 278 -22.00 -8.56 -37.89
C GLN A 278 -23.30 -8.20 -38.59
N ASP A 279 -23.59 -8.83 -39.71
CA ASP A 279 -24.83 -8.64 -40.47
C ASP A 279 -25.30 -9.98 -41.01
N GLN A 280 -26.57 -10.30 -40.83
CA GLN A 280 -27.18 -11.58 -41.25
C GLN A 280 -26.36 -12.83 -40.87
N GLY A 281 -25.76 -12.84 -39.68
CA GLY A 281 -24.94 -13.95 -39.18
C GLY A 281 -23.52 -14.02 -39.74
N LYS A 282 -23.12 -13.14 -40.67
CA LYS A 282 -21.75 -13.03 -41.18
C LYS A 282 -21.00 -11.91 -40.47
N GLU A 283 -19.76 -12.18 -40.09
CA GLU A 283 -18.85 -11.18 -39.52
C GLU A 283 -17.89 -10.68 -40.58
N ARG A 284 -17.74 -9.34 -40.67
CA ARG A 284 -16.75 -8.71 -41.55
C ARG A 284 -15.96 -7.60 -40.86
N ALA A 285 -14.77 -7.33 -41.38
CA ALA A 285 -14.01 -6.13 -41.05
C ALA A 285 -14.55 -4.92 -41.85
N LEU A 286 -14.08 -3.73 -41.48
CA LEU A 286 -14.29 -2.53 -42.28
C LEU A 286 -13.50 -2.63 -43.59
N THR A 287 -14.09 -2.15 -44.69
CA THR A 287 -13.40 -2.03 -45.98
C THR A 287 -12.39 -0.87 -45.95
N ALA A 288 -11.48 -0.80 -46.93
CA ALA A 288 -10.54 0.31 -47.04
C ALA A 288 -11.26 1.67 -47.11
N ASP A 289 -12.33 1.78 -47.92
CA ASP A 289 -13.13 3.00 -48.05
C ASP A 289 -13.84 3.39 -46.76
N GLU A 290 -14.42 2.41 -46.05
CA GLU A 290 -15.05 2.65 -44.74
C GLU A 290 -14.02 3.14 -43.71
N ARG A 291 -12.79 2.59 -43.73
CA ARG A 291 -11.71 3.04 -42.85
C ARG A 291 -11.29 4.47 -43.18
N THR A 292 -11.08 4.80 -44.45
CA THR A 292 -10.71 6.15 -44.90
C THR A 292 -11.76 7.18 -44.49
N LYS A 293 -13.06 6.86 -44.63
CA LYS A 293 -14.15 7.76 -44.21
C LYS A 293 -14.15 8.08 -42.71
N LEU A 294 -13.71 7.14 -41.87
CA LEU A 294 -13.72 7.30 -40.41
C LEU A 294 -12.41 7.86 -39.84
N LEU A 295 -11.31 7.77 -40.60
CA LEU A 295 -9.96 7.96 -40.10
C LEU A 295 -9.77 9.28 -39.34
N ASP A 296 -10.32 10.38 -39.88
CA ASP A 296 -10.14 11.73 -39.34
C ASP A 296 -11.33 12.25 -38.52
N GLU A 297 -12.41 11.48 -38.42
CA GLU A 297 -13.63 11.90 -37.73
C GLU A 297 -13.44 12.20 -36.23
N PRO A 298 -12.62 11.45 -35.47
CA PRO A 298 -12.33 11.78 -34.07
C PRO A 298 -11.59 13.11 -33.85
N TYR A 299 -10.97 13.68 -34.88
CA TYR A 299 -10.27 14.97 -34.81
C TYR A 299 -11.20 16.15 -35.13
N LYS A 300 -12.22 15.90 -35.98
CA LYS A 300 -13.24 16.91 -36.33
C LYS A 300 -14.26 17.11 -35.22
N LYS A 301 -14.72 16.02 -34.61
CA LYS A 301 -15.76 16.01 -33.57
C LYS A 301 -15.15 15.90 -32.19
N SER A 302 -15.83 16.42 -31.17
CA SER A 302 -15.40 16.29 -29.76
C SER A 302 -15.26 14.83 -29.33
N LYS A 303 -16.14 13.95 -29.83
CA LYS A 303 -16.09 12.49 -29.66
C LYS A 303 -16.75 11.80 -30.86
N LEU A 304 -16.26 10.60 -31.19
CA LEU A 304 -16.85 9.72 -32.20
C LEU A 304 -17.63 8.59 -31.51
N THR A 305 -18.93 8.54 -31.69
CA THR A 305 -19.82 7.49 -31.15
C THR A 305 -20.13 6.41 -32.19
N TYR A 306 -20.53 5.22 -31.76
CA TYR A 306 -20.95 4.14 -32.68
C TYR A 306 -22.14 4.55 -33.56
N ALA A 307 -23.07 5.34 -33.03
CA ALA A 307 -24.22 5.85 -33.77
C ALA A 307 -23.78 6.77 -34.93
N GLN A 308 -22.76 7.61 -34.69
CA GLN A 308 -22.17 8.45 -35.73
C GLN A 308 -21.44 7.61 -36.79
N VAL A 309 -20.72 6.57 -36.37
CA VAL A 309 -20.06 5.64 -37.30
C VAL A 309 -21.09 4.94 -38.19
N ARG A 310 -22.19 4.42 -37.61
CA ARG A 310 -23.28 3.81 -38.37
C ARG A 310 -23.83 4.77 -39.44
N LYS A 311 -24.08 6.03 -39.06
CA LYS A 311 -24.59 7.04 -39.98
C LYS A 311 -23.60 7.36 -41.11
N LEU A 312 -22.31 7.49 -40.79
CA LEU A 312 -21.26 7.79 -41.78
C LEU A 312 -21.02 6.65 -42.77
N LEU A 313 -21.15 5.41 -42.31
CA LEU A 313 -20.97 4.21 -43.13
C LEU A 313 -22.27 3.75 -43.82
N SER A 314 -23.41 4.42 -43.56
CA SER A 314 -24.72 4.04 -44.07
C SER A 314 -25.07 2.56 -43.82
N LEU A 315 -24.76 2.03 -42.63
CA LEU A 315 -24.96 0.61 -42.34
C LEU A 315 -26.46 0.26 -42.23
N PRO A 316 -26.88 -0.92 -42.75
CA PRO A 316 -28.26 -1.37 -42.66
C PRO A 316 -28.69 -1.60 -41.22
N GLN A 317 -30.00 -1.61 -40.96
CA GLN A 317 -30.53 -1.81 -39.60
C GLN A 317 -30.20 -3.19 -39.02
N THR A 318 -30.02 -4.19 -39.88
CA THR A 318 -29.66 -5.56 -39.52
C THR A 318 -28.20 -5.72 -39.08
N ALA A 319 -27.33 -4.78 -39.48
CA ALA A 319 -25.93 -4.81 -39.09
C ALA A 319 -25.74 -4.32 -37.66
N ILE A 320 -24.86 -4.96 -36.89
CA ILE A 320 -24.50 -4.61 -35.50
C ILE A 320 -22.98 -4.59 -35.29
N PHE A 321 -22.48 -3.83 -34.31
CA PHE A 321 -21.06 -3.82 -33.97
C PHE A 321 -20.70 -4.94 -33.01
N LYS A 322 -19.74 -5.79 -33.38
CA LYS A 322 -19.27 -6.90 -32.52
C LYS A 322 -18.58 -6.35 -31.27
N GLY A 323 -18.95 -6.89 -30.11
CA GLY A 323 -18.43 -6.45 -28.81
C GLY A 323 -19.15 -5.23 -28.23
N LEU A 324 -20.10 -4.64 -28.96
CA LEU A 324 -21.09 -3.72 -28.41
C LEU A 324 -22.34 -4.54 -28.04
N ARG A 325 -22.88 -4.32 -26.84
CA ARG A 325 -24.04 -5.08 -26.39
C ARG A 325 -25.32 -4.30 -26.61
N TYR A 326 -26.21 -4.93 -27.37
CA TYR A 326 -27.56 -4.47 -27.61
C TYR A 326 -28.49 -5.13 -26.58
N ASP A 327 -29.42 -4.38 -25.99
CA ASP A 327 -30.48 -4.94 -25.15
C ASP A 327 -31.54 -5.65 -26.03
N LEU A 328 -32.49 -6.38 -25.42
CA LEU A 328 -33.42 -7.35 -26.06
C LEU A 328 -34.40 -6.79 -27.13
N GLU A 329 -34.18 -5.60 -27.67
CA GLU A 329 -34.99 -5.01 -28.75
C GLU A 329 -34.16 -4.30 -29.84
N HIS A 330 -32.88 -4.64 -30.02
CA HIS A 330 -31.99 -3.86 -30.91
C HIS A 330 -32.01 -2.36 -30.59
N ASP A 331 -32.18 -1.99 -29.31
CA ASP A 331 -32.25 -0.59 -28.88
C ASP A 331 -30.92 0.12 -29.22
N LYS A 332 -30.97 1.01 -30.22
CA LYS A 332 -29.83 1.76 -30.75
C LYS A 332 -29.20 2.71 -29.71
N LYS A 333 -29.79 2.86 -28.51
CA LYS A 333 -29.20 3.62 -27.39
C LYS A 333 -27.79 3.15 -27.01
N ALA A 334 -27.46 1.86 -27.16
CA ALA A 334 -26.11 1.36 -26.89
C ALA A 334 -25.05 2.04 -27.78
N GLU A 335 -25.43 2.48 -28.97
CA GLU A 335 -24.54 3.11 -29.95
C GLU A 335 -24.19 4.57 -29.60
N ASN A 336 -24.85 5.16 -28.59
CA ASN A 336 -24.45 6.46 -28.04
C ASN A 336 -23.13 6.40 -27.26
N SER A 337 -22.66 5.19 -26.95
CA SER A 337 -21.35 5.00 -26.34
C SER A 337 -20.22 5.52 -27.25
N THR A 338 -19.20 6.10 -26.62
CA THR A 338 -18.05 6.68 -27.34
C THR A 338 -17.13 5.57 -27.82
N LEU A 339 -16.92 5.51 -29.14
CA LEU A 339 -15.92 4.63 -29.75
C LEU A 339 -14.52 5.23 -29.55
N MET A 340 -14.33 6.50 -29.89
CA MET A 340 -13.05 7.18 -29.76
C MET A 340 -13.19 8.67 -29.40
N GLU A 341 -12.24 9.18 -28.63
CA GLU A 341 -12.12 10.58 -28.24
C GLU A 341 -10.62 10.94 -28.18
N MET A 342 -10.20 11.96 -28.94
CA MET A 342 -8.81 12.45 -28.98
C MET A 342 -8.60 13.49 -27.87
N LYS A 343 -8.52 13.01 -26.62
CA LYS A 343 -8.57 13.85 -25.43
C LYS A 343 -7.47 14.89 -25.39
N SER A 344 -6.23 14.48 -25.66
CA SER A 344 -5.08 15.40 -25.60
C SER A 344 -5.16 16.45 -26.70
N TYR A 345 -5.51 16.02 -27.91
CA TYR A 345 -5.72 16.90 -29.07
C TYR A 345 -6.79 17.96 -28.78
N HIS A 346 -7.97 17.54 -28.30
CA HIS A 346 -9.08 18.45 -28.01
C HIS A 346 -8.81 19.35 -26.80
N ASN A 347 -8.08 18.87 -25.79
CA ASN A 347 -7.72 19.70 -24.64
C ASN A 347 -6.76 20.84 -25.04
N ILE A 348 -5.75 20.53 -25.84
CA ILE A 348 -4.83 21.56 -26.38
C ILE A 348 -5.61 22.54 -27.26
N ARG A 349 -6.45 22.03 -28.18
CA ARG A 349 -7.31 22.86 -29.02
C ARG A 349 -8.15 23.84 -28.22
N GLN A 350 -8.94 23.31 -27.27
CA GLN A 350 -9.86 24.13 -26.48
C GLN A 350 -9.13 25.14 -25.61
N THR A 351 -7.96 24.79 -25.07
CA THR A 351 -7.11 25.71 -24.31
C THR A 351 -6.73 26.91 -25.16
N LEU A 352 -6.22 26.67 -26.37
CA LEU A 352 -5.77 27.74 -27.26
C LEU A 352 -6.94 28.54 -27.85
N GLU A 353 -8.02 27.87 -28.28
CA GLU A 353 -9.21 28.53 -28.83
C GLU A 353 -9.88 29.45 -27.79
N LYS A 354 -10.02 29.02 -26.53
CA LYS A 354 -10.60 29.83 -25.45
C LYS A 354 -9.76 31.05 -25.09
N SER A 355 -8.44 30.96 -25.27
CA SER A 355 -7.51 32.07 -25.03
C SER A 355 -7.28 32.96 -26.28
N GLY A 356 -8.10 32.80 -27.33
CA GLY A 356 -8.04 33.62 -28.54
C GLY A 356 -6.96 33.23 -29.56
N LEU A 357 -6.27 32.10 -29.36
CA LEU A 357 -5.11 31.64 -30.15
C LEU A 357 -5.50 30.61 -31.23
N LYS A 358 -6.58 30.89 -31.97
CA LYS A 358 -7.13 29.95 -32.95
C LYS A 358 -6.20 29.73 -34.16
N THR A 359 -5.51 30.78 -34.60
CA THR A 359 -4.55 30.75 -35.70
C THR A 359 -3.33 29.89 -35.38
N GLU A 360 -2.80 30.02 -34.18
CA GLU A 360 -1.67 29.25 -33.68
C GLU A 360 -2.04 27.78 -33.53
N TRP A 361 -3.25 27.49 -33.03
CA TRP A 361 -3.76 26.13 -33.01
C TRP A 361 -3.81 25.51 -34.42
N GLN A 362 -4.33 26.23 -35.42
CA GLN A 362 -4.40 25.71 -36.81
C GLN A 362 -3.01 25.34 -37.35
N SER A 363 -1.98 26.11 -36.99
CA SER A 363 -0.58 25.81 -37.35
C SER A 363 0.00 24.61 -36.59
N ILE A 364 -0.30 24.47 -35.30
CA ILE A 364 0.19 23.36 -34.46
C ILE A 364 -0.52 22.05 -34.82
N ALA A 365 -1.81 22.10 -35.17
CA ALA A 365 -2.62 20.93 -35.47
C ALA A 365 -2.09 20.09 -36.64
N THR A 366 -1.33 20.70 -37.56
CA THR A 366 -0.71 20.02 -38.72
C THR A 366 0.67 19.44 -38.41
N GLN A 367 1.18 19.60 -37.17
CA GLN A 367 2.53 19.20 -36.77
C GLN A 367 2.47 18.15 -35.65
N PRO A 368 2.28 16.86 -35.98
CA PRO A 368 2.23 15.75 -35.02
C PRO A 368 3.40 15.71 -34.03
N GLU A 369 4.61 16.05 -34.49
CA GLU A 369 5.82 16.01 -33.67
C GLU A 369 5.79 17.06 -32.54
N ILE A 370 5.21 18.24 -32.80
CA ILE A 370 5.03 19.28 -31.77
C ILE A 370 3.99 18.82 -30.75
N LEU A 371 2.88 18.21 -31.20
CA LEU A 371 1.87 17.67 -30.30
C LEU A 371 2.41 16.52 -29.44
N ASP A 372 3.26 15.65 -30.00
CA ASP A 372 3.96 14.61 -29.26
C ASP A 372 4.95 15.21 -28.24
N ALA A 373 5.67 16.26 -28.61
CA ALA A 373 6.59 16.96 -27.71
C ALA A 373 5.85 17.62 -26.54
N ILE A 374 4.75 18.34 -26.80
CA ILE A 374 3.87 18.93 -25.78
C ILE A 374 3.34 17.83 -24.85
N GLY A 375 2.76 16.77 -25.44
CA GLY A 375 2.23 15.64 -24.68
C GLY A 375 3.26 14.98 -23.77
N THR A 376 4.49 14.80 -24.28
CA THR A 376 5.61 14.19 -23.57
C THR A 376 6.13 15.10 -22.46
N ALA A 377 6.39 16.38 -22.75
CA ALA A 377 6.91 17.34 -21.78
C ALA A 377 5.96 17.52 -20.59
N PHE A 378 4.66 17.71 -20.85
CA PHE A 378 3.66 17.85 -19.79
C PHE A 378 3.39 16.54 -19.02
N SER A 379 3.72 15.38 -19.59
CA SER A 379 3.62 14.09 -18.91
C SER A 379 4.83 13.80 -18.01
N ILE A 380 6.03 14.15 -18.46
CA ILE A 380 7.31 13.86 -17.78
C ILE A 380 7.68 14.95 -16.77
N TYR A 381 7.51 16.22 -17.12
CA TYR A 381 7.91 17.34 -16.29
C TYR A 381 6.72 17.99 -15.61
N LYS A 382 6.94 18.51 -14.40
CA LYS A 382 5.89 19.09 -13.54
C LYS A 382 6.25 20.47 -13.00
N THR A 383 7.30 21.09 -13.52
CA THR A 383 7.63 22.49 -13.22
C THR A 383 7.56 23.30 -14.51
N ASP A 384 7.11 24.55 -14.41
CA ASP A 384 7.03 25.46 -15.55
C ASP A 384 8.41 25.65 -16.20
N GLU A 385 9.49 25.64 -15.40
CA GLU A 385 10.88 25.75 -15.86
C GLU A 385 11.31 24.55 -16.72
N ASP A 386 11.14 23.32 -16.21
CA ASP A 386 11.53 22.11 -16.93
C ASP A 386 10.71 21.94 -18.23
N ILE A 387 9.40 22.23 -18.19
CA ILE A 387 8.52 22.14 -19.36
C ILE A 387 8.94 23.17 -20.42
N SER A 388 9.19 24.42 -20.01
CA SER A 388 9.63 25.48 -20.91
C SER A 388 10.99 25.17 -21.52
N HIS A 389 11.89 24.57 -20.74
CA HIS A 389 13.21 24.14 -21.22
C HIS A 389 13.08 23.05 -22.30
N GLU A 390 12.30 22.01 -22.04
CA GLU A 390 12.09 20.89 -22.98
C GLU A 390 11.43 21.37 -24.28
N LEU A 391 10.43 22.25 -24.19
CA LEU A 391 9.68 22.75 -25.34
C LEU A 391 10.38 23.89 -26.09
N LYS A 392 11.54 24.35 -25.62
CA LYS A 392 12.30 25.43 -26.26
C LYS A 392 12.71 25.07 -27.70
N THR A 393 13.00 23.79 -27.94
CA THR A 393 13.37 23.26 -29.26
C THR A 393 12.20 23.29 -30.26
N CYS A 394 10.96 23.23 -29.77
CA CYS A 394 9.75 23.31 -30.59
C CYS A 394 9.44 24.74 -31.07
N ARG A 395 10.14 25.77 -30.58
CA ARG A 395 9.95 27.19 -30.95
C ARG A 395 8.49 27.65 -30.85
N LEU A 396 7.78 27.20 -29.81
CA LEU A 396 6.40 27.63 -29.57
C LEU A 396 6.35 29.14 -29.27
N PRO A 397 5.35 29.88 -29.79
CA PRO A 397 5.11 31.26 -29.38
C PRO A 397 4.91 31.38 -27.87
N GLU A 398 5.42 32.46 -27.25
CA GLU A 398 5.42 32.61 -25.79
C GLU A 398 4.01 32.73 -25.21
N ASN A 399 3.08 33.37 -25.93
CA ASN A 399 1.65 33.42 -25.61
C ASN A 399 1.03 32.00 -25.56
N VAL A 400 1.34 31.15 -26.53
CA VAL A 400 0.90 29.74 -26.58
C VAL A 400 1.46 28.99 -25.38
N LEU A 401 2.77 29.04 -25.15
CA LEU A 401 3.42 28.32 -24.05
C LEU A 401 2.82 28.69 -22.68
N ASN A 402 2.59 29.98 -22.45
CA ASN A 402 2.00 30.47 -21.21
C ASN A 402 0.58 29.94 -20.96
N GLU A 403 -0.25 29.85 -21.99
CA GLU A 403 -1.61 29.31 -21.87
C GLU A 403 -1.61 27.79 -21.66
N LEU A 404 -0.70 27.07 -22.29
CA LEU A 404 -0.52 25.64 -22.04
C LEU A 404 -0.06 25.38 -20.59
N LEU A 405 0.92 26.15 -20.08
CA LEU A 405 1.43 26.02 -18.70
C LEU A 405 0.36 26.30 -17.63
N LYS A 406 -0.59 27.19 -17.92
CA LYS A 406 -1.71 27.51 -17.02
C LYS A 406 -2.74 26.40 -16.97
N ASN A 407 -3.11 25.84 -18.13
CA ASN A 407 -4.35 25.07 -18.27
C ASN A 407 -4.14 23.56 -18.54
N ILE A 408 -2.91 23.12 -18.83
CA ILE A 408 -2.64 21.71 -19.19
C ILE A 408 -1.90 20.96 -18.09
N ASN A 409 -2.35 19.73 -17.85
CA ASN A 409 -1.67 18.73 -17.03
C ASN A 409 -1.93 17.35 -17.63
N PHE A 410 -0.87 16.61 -17.97
CA PHE A 410 -0.98 15.27 -18.56
C PHE A 410 -0.32 14.19 -17.71
N ASP A 411 -0.79 12.96 -17.86
CA ASP A 411 -0.30 11.80 -17.15
C ASP A 411 -0.48 10.48 -17.92
N GLY A 412 0.22 9.45 -17.46
CA GLY A 412 0.12 8.11 -18.02
C GLY A 412 0.92 7.90 -19.30
N PHE A 413 1.26 6.63 -19.53
CA PHE A 413 2.13 6.18 -20.61
C PHE A 413 1.58 4.89 -21.20
N ILE A 414 1.82 4.66 -22.49
CA ILE A 414 1.50 3.40 -23.16
C ILE A 414 2.73 2.48 -23.17
N GLN A 415 2.60 1.22 -23.61
CA GLN A 415 3.69 0.23 -23.51
C GLN A 415 4.77 0.35 -24.61
N LEU A 416 4.54 1.20 -25.62
CA LEU A 416 5.42 1.39 -26.78
C LEU A 416 6.14 2.74 -26.68
N SER A 417 7.35 2.86 -27.25
CA SER A 417 8.06 4.13 -27.41
C SER A 417 7.49 4.93 -28.58
N LEU A 418 7.74 6.25 -28.61
CA LEU A 418 7.38 7.08 -29.78
C LEU A 418 8.12 6.59 -31.03
N THR A 419 9.37 6.16 -30.89
CA THR A 419 10.17 5.58 -31.98
C THR A 419 9.52 4.31 -32.55
N ALA A 420 9.05 3.40 -31.69
CA ALA A 420 8.33 2.22 -32.15
C ALA A 420 6.99 2.58 -32.81
N LEU A 421 6.26 3.56 -32.27
CA LEU A 421 5.01 4.03 -32.86
C LEU A 421 5.23 4.64 -34.25
N ARG A 422 6.28 5.44 -34.45
CA ARG A 422 6.62 6.01 -35.77
C ARG A 422 6.83 4.94 -36.84
N LYS A 423 7.35 3.76 -36.46
CA LYS A 423 7.49 2.61 -37.37
C LYS A 423 6.16 1.87 -37.59
N ILE A 424 5.37 1.67 -36.53
CA ILE A 424 4.15 0.84 -36.55
C ILE A 424 2.96 1.58 -37.18
N LEU A 425 2.78 2.87 -36.90
CA LEU A 425 1.61 3.65 -37.30
C LEU A 425 1.37 3.65 -38.82
N PRO A 426 2.38 3.86 -39.69
CA PRO A 426 2.16 3.84 -41.15
C PRO A 426 1.54 2.55 -41.66
N LEU A 427 1.98 1.39 -41.13
CA LEU A 427 1.39 0.09 -41.49
C LEU A 427 -0.05 -0.03 -40.96
N MET A 428 -0.30 0.40 -39.73
CA MET A 428 -1.67 0.37 -39.19
C MET A 428 -2.62 1.31 -39.95
N GLU A 429 -2.14 2.43 -40.48
CA GLU A 429 -2.94 3.32 -41.34
C GLU A 429 -3.30 2.66 -42.66
N GLN A 430 -2.41 1.86 -43.24
CA GLN A 430 -2.69 1.05 -44.44
C GLN A 430 -3.72 -0.06 -44.17
N GLY A 431 -3.84 -0.55 -42.94
CA GLY A 431 -4.86 -1.53 -42.53
C GLY A 431 -4.36 -2.78 -41.89
N TYR A 432 -3.05 -2.91 -41.77
CA TYR A 432 -2.45 -3.99 -41.01
C TYR A 432 -2.94 -3.96 -39.56
N ARG A 433 -3.22 -5.14 -39.02
CA ARG A 433 -3.46 -5.30 -37.59
C ARG A 433 -2.15 -5.07 -36.84
N TYR A 434 -2.27 -4.79 -35.54
CA TYR A 434 -1.11 -4.53 -34.71
C TYR A 434 -0.10 -5.69 -34.71
N ASP A 435 -0.56 -6.94 -34.64
CA ASP A 435 0.28 -8.14 -34.70
C ASP A 435 1.04 -8.26 -36.03
N GLU A 436 0.37 -7.93 -37.14
CA GLU A 436 0.97 -7.94 -38.48
C GLU A 436 2.02 -6.84 -38.62
N ALA A 437 1.68 -5.61 -38.23
CA ALA A 437 2.60 -4.47 -38.28
C ALA A 437 3.85 -4.72 -37.42
N CYS A 438 3.68 -5.24 -36.20
CA CYS A 438 4.81 -5.61 -35.35
C CYS A 438 5.64 -6.75 -35.94
N THR A 439 5.00 -7.79 -36.50
CA THR A 439 5.72 -8.91 -37.11
C THR A 439 6.54 -8.46 -38.31
N GLN A 440 6.04 -7.53 -39.11
CA GLN A 440 6.76 -6.98 -40.26
C GLN A 440 7.97 -6.13 -39.84
N ILE A 441 7.88 -5.39 -38.74
CA ILE A 441 8.95 -4.49 -38.28
C ILE A 441 9.98 -5.21 -37.40
N TYR A 442 9.51 -6.08 -36.48
CA TYR A 442 10.29 -6.68 -35.40
C TYR A 442 10.37 -8.21 -35.48
N GLY A 443 9.81 -8.85 -36.52
CA GLY A 443 9.77 -10.31 -36.69
C GLY A 443 8.74 -11.03 -35.83
N ASN A 444 8.23 -10.40 -34.77
CA ASN A 444 7.12 -10.91 -33.96
C ASN A 444 6.37 -9.77 -33.25
N HIS A 445 5.23 -10.11 -32.64
CA HIS A 445 4.42 -9.18 -31.85
C HIS A 445 4.64 -9.32 -30.33
N HIS A 446 5.63 -10.12 -29.90
CA HIS A 446 5.95 -10.40 -28.51
C HIS A 446 7.33 -9.85 -28.14
N SER A 447 7.33 -8.69 -27.47
CA SER A 447 8.52 -7.95 -27.04
C SER A 447 9.54 -8.70 -26.16
N GLY A 448 9.25 -9.92 -25.71
CA GLY A 448 10.11 -10.71 -24.82
C GLY A 448 11.05 -11.69 -25.53
N SER A 449 11.14 -11.67 -26.86
CA SER A 449 11.83 -12.73 -27.63
C SER A 449 13.27 -12.39 -28.03
N LEU A 450 13.97 -11.54 -27.28
CA LEU A 450 15.44 -11.54 -27.34
C LEU A 450 15.89 -12.76 -26.54
N GLN A 451 16.37 -13.79 -27.23
CA GLN A 451 16.86 -15.05 -26.66
C GLN A 451 17.84 -14.80 -25.51
N GLN A 452 17.38 -14.78 -24.26
CA GLN A 452 18.26 -14.95 -23.12
C GLN A 452 18.64 -16.43 -23.05
N GLU A 453 19.94 -16.71 -22.95
CA GLU A 453 20.41 -18.07 -22.71
C GLU A 453 19.83 -18.60 -21.39
N SER A 454 19.09 -19.70 -21.47
CA SER A 454 18.56 -20.39 -20.28
C SER A 454 19.72 -20.83 -19.38
N LYS A 455 19.59 -20.60 -18.07
CA LYS A 455 20.64 -20.88 -17.07
C LYS A 455 20.25 -22.08 -16.23
N GLN A 456 21.25 -22.82 -15.74
CA GLN A 456 21.00 -23.95 -14.81
C GLN A 456 20.31 -23.49 -13.51
N PHE A 457 20.64 -22.30 -13.01
CA PHE A 457 20.05 -21.72 -11.81
C PHE A 457 19.32 -20.43 -12.15
N LEU A 458 18.20 -20.17 -11.47
CA LEU A 458 17.48 -18.92 -11.62
C LEU A 458 18.36 -17.72 -11.23
N PRO A 459 18.49 -16.71 -12.11
CA PRO A 459 19.29 -15.52 -11.83
C PRO A 459 18.62 -14.65 -10.76
N HIS A 460 19.36 -13.64 -10.28
CA HIS A 460 18.80 -12.67 -9.36
C HIS A 460 17.70 -11.87 -10.04
N ILE A 461 16.59 -11.67 -9.34
CA ILE A 461 15.46 -10.87 -9.83
C ILE A 461 15.85 -9.40 -9.69
N PRO A 462 15.84 -8.61 -10.78
CA PRO A 462 16.12 -7.18 -10.71
C PRO A 462 15.10 -6.46 -9.85
N ILE A 463 15.56 -5.55 -8.99
CA ILE A 463 14.67 -4.80 -8.09
C ILE A 463 13.76 -3.81 -8.86
N ASP A 464 14.20 -3.40 -10.04
CA ASP A 464 13.49 -2.42 -10.87
C ASP A 464 12.25 -3.04 -11.55
N ASP A 465 12.28 -4.35 -11.80
CA ASP A 465 11.16 -5.12 -12.38
C ASP A 465 10.02 -5.34 -11.39
N VAL A 466 10.34 -5.35 -10.09
CA VAL A 466 9.39 -5.65 -9.01
C VAL A 466 9.51 -4.63 -7.87
N ARG A 467 8.76 -3.53 -8.01
CA ARG A 467 8.75 -2.44 -7.02
C ARG A 467 7.94 -2.75 -5.75
N ASN A 468 7.07 -3.78 -5.76
CA ASN A 468 6.34 -4.21 -4.57
C ASN A 468 7.25 -5.09 -3.69
N PRO A 469 7.62 -4.67 -2.46
CA PRO A 469 8.55 -5.40 -1.62
C PRO A 469 8.00 -6.72 -1.05
N VAL A 470 6.68 -6.89 -0.95
CA VAL A 470 6.06 -8.17 -0.54
C VAL A 470 6.29 -9.19 -1.64
N VAL A 471 5.94 -8.81 -2.88
CA VAL A 471 6.09 -9.65 -4.07
C VAL A 471 7.56 -9.98 -4.32
N PHE A 472 8.44 -8.98 -4.25
CA PHE A 472 9.89 -9.18 -4.41
C PHE A 472 10.46 -10.17 -3.38
N ARG A 473 10.00 -10.11 -2.12
CA ARG A 473 10.44 -11.03 -1.07
C ARG A 473 10.00 -12.47 -1.38
N THR A 474 8.73 -12.69 -1.72
CA THR A 474 8.25 -14.04 -2.07
C THR A 474 9.03 -14.58 -3.26
N LEU A 475 9.15 -13.81 -4.34
CA LEU A 475 9.87 -14.23 -5.54
C LEU A 475 11.35 -14.59 -5.25
N THR A 476 12.01 -13.80 -4.39
CA THR A 476 13.39 -14.10 -3.97
C THR A 476 13.48 -15.36 -3.11
N GLN A 477 12.50 -15.64 -2.25
CA GLN A 477 12.45 -16.89 -1.48
C GLN A 477 12.14 -18.10 -2.37
N ALA A 478 11.19 -17.97 -3.30
CA ALA A 478 10.89 -18.98 -4.30
C ALA A 478 12.13 -19.33 -5.13
N ARG A 479 12.88 -18.33 -5.61
CA ARG A 479 14.18 -18.52 -6.25
C ARG A 479 15.16 -19.33 -5.40
N LYS A 480 15.27 -19.02 -4.09
CA LYS A 480 16.17 -19.75 -3.18
C LYS A 480 15.77 -21.22 -3.03
N VAL A 481 14.46 -21.49 -2.92
CA VAL A 481 13.90 -22.84 -2.86
C VAL A 481 14.19 -23.58 -4.16
N VAL A 482 13.80 -23.03 -5.31
CA VAL A 482 14.05 -23.63 -6.65
C VAL A 482 15.54 -23.95 -6.83
N ASN A 483 16.43 -23.00 -6.58
CA ASN A 483 17.86 -23.24 -6.75
C ASN A 483 18.42 -24.24 -5.72
N ALA A 484 17.83 -24.38 -4.53
CA ALA A 484 18.22 -25.39 -3.56
C ALA A 484 17.77 -26.79 -3.98
N ILE A 485 16.55 -26.93 -4.53
CA ILE A 485 16.06 -28.17 -5.13
C ILE A 485 16.97 -28.57 -6.30
N ILE A 486 17.34 -27.63 -7.17
CA ILE A 486 18.23 -27.92 -8.32
C ILE A 486 19.61 -28.38 -7.86
N ARG A 487 20.15 -27.79 -6.79
CA ARG A 487 21.43 -28.24 -6.21
C ARG A 487 21.36 -29.66 -5.66
N ARG A 488 20.19 -30.08 -5.15
CA ARG A 488 20.00 -31.40 -4.52
C ARG A 488 19.63 -32.49 -5.53
N TYR A 489 18.78 -32.18 -6.51
CA TYR A 489 18.16 -33.16 -7.41
C TYR A 489 18.49 -32.97 -8.90
N GLY A 490 19.19 -31.90 -9.28
CA GLY A 490 19.46 -31.54 -10.68
C GLY A 490 18.37 -30.66 -11.29
N SER A 491 18.47 -30.36 -12.59
CA SER A 491 17.48 -29.51 -13.28
C SER A 491 16.14 -30.25 -13.44
N PRO A 492 14.99 -29.59 -13.13
CA PRO A 492 13.68 -30.22 -13.28
C PRO A 492 13.32 -30.40 -14.76
N ALA A 493 12.48 -31.38 -15.04
CA ALA A 493 11.88 -31.57 -16.35
C ALA A 493 10.87 -30.46 -16.65
N ARG A 494 10.01 -30.15 -15.67
CA ARG A 494 8.95 -29.15 -15.78
C ARG A 494 8.75 -28.42 -14.45
N VAL A 495 8.21 -27.21 -14.52
CA VAL A 495 7.85 -26.43 -13.34
C VAL A 495 6.38 -26.07 -13.39
N HIS A 496 5.64 -26.48 -12.37
CA HIS A 496 4.22 -26.21 -12.21
C HIS A 496 4.03 -25.19 -11.08
N ILE A 497 3.31 -24.11 -11.34
CA ILE A 497 3.12 -23.02 -10.38
C ILE A 497 1.63 -22.75 -10.22
N GLU A 498 1.13 -22.71 -8.99
CA GLU A 498 -0.24 -22.31 -8.72
C GLU A 498 -0.44 -20.82 -9.01
N MET A 499 -1.43 -20.50 -9.84
CA MET A 499 -1.90 -19.14 -10.05
C MET A 499 -3.32 -19.01 -9.51
N ALA A 500 -3.59 -17.91 -8.82
CA ALA A 500 -4.95 -17.50 -8.46
C ALA A 500 -5.73 -16.97 -9.70
N ARG A 501 -5.78 -17.77 -10.78
CA ARG A 501 -6.70 -17.59 -11.92
C ARG A 501 -8.02 -18.28 -11.59
N GLU A 502 -9.11 -17.81 -12.19
CA GLU A 502 -10.42 -18.47 -12.09
C GLU A 502 -10.56 -19.53 -13.18
N LEU A 503 -11.20 -20.68 -12.90
CA LEU A 503 -11.48 -21.71 -13.90
C LEU A 503 -12.34 -21.15 -15.04
N GLY A 504 -12.25 -21.75 -16.23
CA GLY A 504 -13.03 -21.35 -17.39
C GLY A 504 -14.53 -21.46 -17.09
N LYS A 505 -15.23 -20.33 -17.04
CA LYS A 505 -16.65 -20.27 -16.67
C LYS A 505 -17.55 -20.61 -17.86
N SER A 506 -18.75 -21.10 -17.57
CA SER A 506 -19.79 -21.36 -18.57
C SER A 506 -20.13 -20.10 -19.38
N LYS A 507 -20.77 -20.24 -20.54
CA LYS A 507 -21.24 -19.07 -21.32
C LYS A 507 -22.21 -18.22 -20.49
N SER A 508 -23.17 -18.85 -19.80
CA SER A 508 -24.12 -18.17 -18.91
C SER A 508 -23.42 -17.36 -17.80
N ASP A 509 -22.39 -17.93 -17.16
CA ASP A 509 -21.63 -17.23 -16.12
C ASP A 509 -20.81 -16.06 -16.67
N ARG A 510 -20.18 -16.23 -17.84
CA ARG A 510 -19.47 -15.14 -18.52
C ARG A 510 -20.41 -14.01 -18.90
N ASP A 511 -21.57 -14.35 -19.47
CA ASP A 511 -22.61 -13.40 -19.84
C ASP A 511 -23.15 -12.67 -18.60
N ARG A 512 -23.32 -13.36 -17.46
CA ARG A 512 -23.71 -12.77 -16.17
C ARG A 512 -22.65 -11.80 -15.62
N ILE A 513 -21.37 -12.14 -15.71
CA ILE A 513 -20.26 -11.28 -15.28
C ILE A 513 -20.17 -10.05 -16.17
N GLU A 514 -20.26 -10.23 -17.49
CA GLU A 514 -20.24 -9.13 -18.46
C GLU A 514 -21.47 -8.22 -18.29
N LYS A 515 -22.66 -8.80 -18.06
CA LYS A 515 -23.87 -8.08 -17.64
C LYS A 515 -23.61 -7.20 -16.42
N GLN A 516 -22.99 -7.75 -15.38
CA GLN A 516 -22.68 -6.99 -14.17
C GLN A 516 -21.64 -5.90 -14.41
N GLN A 517 -20.58 -6.17 -15.19
CA GLN A 517 -19.55 -5.18 -15.53
C GLN A 517 -20.13 -4.01 -16.34
N GLN A 518 -21.02 -4.29 -17.29
CA GLN A 518 -21.68 -3.26 -18.07
C GLN A 518 -22.70 -2.47 -17.26
N LYS A 519 -23.47 -3.13 -16.37
CA LYS A 519 -24.32 -2.43 -15.40
C LYS A 519 -23.48 -1.46 -14.56
N ASN A 520 -22.34 -1.92 -14.03
CA ASN A 520 -21.42 -1.07 -13.26
C ASN A 520 -20.85 0.09 -14.09
N LYS A 521 -20.56 -0.13 -15.38
CA LYS A 521 -20.10 0.92 -16.31
C LYS A 521 -21.19 1.95 -16.56
N LYS A 522 -22.43 1.52 -16.87
CA LYS A 522 -23.58 2.40 -17.08
C LYS A 522 -23.93 3.21 -15.84
N GLU A 523 -23.93 2.59 -14.66
CA GLU A 523 -24.07 3.30 -13.38
C GLU A 523 -22.98 4.35 -13.18
N ARG A 524 -21.74 4.05 -13.57
CA ARG A 524 -20.63 5.01 -13.50
C ARG A 524 -20.81 6.17 -14.48
N GLU A 525 -21.23 5.89 -15.71
CA GLU A 525 -21.48 6.91 -16.75
C GLU A 525 -22.67 7.80 -16.37
N ASN A 526 -23.77 7.23 -15.88
CA ASN A 526 -24.92 7.98 -15.37
C ASN A 526 -24.52 8.88 -14.20
N ALA A 527 -23.73 8.37 -13.25
CA ALA A 527 -23.24 9.17 -12.14
C ALA A 527 -22.30 10.31 -12.59
N VAL A 528 -21.52 10.11 -13.66
CA VAL A 528 -20.72 11.21 -14.26
C VAL A 528 -21.63 12.24 -14.91
N ALA A 529 -22.62 11.82 -15.69
CA ALA A 529 -23.54 12.72 -16.37
C ALA A 529 -24.33 13.57 -15.35
N LYS A 530 -24.90 12.91 -14.34
CA LYS A 530 -25.64 13.57 -13.27
C LYS A 530 -24.77 14.51 -12.44
N PHE A 531 -23.52 14.12 -12.15
CA PHE A 531 -22.57 15.02 -11.49
C PHE A 531 -22.34 16.31 -12.31
N LYS A 532 -22.24 16.20 -13.64
CA LYS A 532 -22.06 17.39 -14.50
C LYS A 532 -23.31 18.26 -14.57
N GLU A 533 -24.49 17.64 -14.47
CA GLU A 533 -25.77 18.34 -14.43
C GLU A 533 -25.97 19.09 -13.10
N ASP A 534 -25.72 18.42 -11.97
CA ASP A 534 -25.91 18.99 -10.63
C ASP A 534 -24.80 19.98 -10.24
N PHE A 535 -23.62 19.89 -10.87
CA PHE A 535 -22.47 20.76 -10.61
C PHE A 535 -21.89 21.35 -11.91
N PRO A 536 -22.62 22.23 -12.60
CA PRO A 536 -22.20 22.78 -13.89
C PRO A 536 -20.94 23.66 -13.79
N ASP A 537 -20.73 24.29 -12.62
CA ASP A 537 -19.57 25.14 -12.34
C ASP A 537 -18.32 24.35 -11.89
N PHE A 538 -18.38 23.01 -11.87
CA PHE A 538 -17.25 22.18 -11.47
C PHE A 538 -16.14 22.21 -12.53
N VAL A 539 -14.95 22.68 -12.13
CA VAL A 539 -13.79 22.79 -13.02
C VAL A 539 -13.14 21.41 -13.24
N GLY A 540 -13.26 20.89 -14.46
CA GLY A 540 -12.62 19.64 -14.91
C GLY A 540 -13.54 18.41 -14.90
N GLU A 541 -12.98 17.22 -15.10
CA GLU A 541 -13.74 15.95 -15.09
C GLU A 541 -13.88 15.37 -13.67
N PRO A 542 -15.05 14.83 -13.28
CA PRO A 542 -15.24 14.23 -11.96
C PRO A 542 -14.30 13.04 -11.75
N ARG A 543 -13.61 13.01 -10.61
CA ARG A 543 -12.63 11.96 -10.28
C ARG A 543 -13.35 10.71 -9.76
N GLY A 544 -12.59 9.62 -9.62
CA GLY A 544 -13.13 8.32 -9.20
C GLY A 544 -13.90 8.33 -7.88
N LYS A 545 -13.54 9.21 -6.94
CA LYS A 545 -14.26 9.38 -5.65
C LYS A 545 -15.51 10.23 -5.77
N ASP A 546 -15.55 11.22 -6.65
CA ASP A 546 -16.73 12.07 -6.88
C ASP A 546 -17.85 11.24 -7.50
N ILE A 547 -17.48 10.44 -8.50
CA ILE A 547 -18.37 9.46 -9.12
C ILE A 547 -18.85 8.43 -8.08
N LEU A 548 -17.98 8.02 -7.14
CA LEU A 548 -18.39 7.11 -6.08
C LEU A 548 -19.36 7.77 -5.07
N LYS A 549 -19.15 9.05 -4.71
CA LYS A 549 -20.11 9.79 -3.86
C LYS A 549 -21.48 9.83 -4.52
N MET A 550 -21.57 10.22 -5.80
CA MET A 550 -22.84 10.25 -6.53
C MET A 550 -23.50 8.88 -6.59
N ARG A 551 -22.73 7.83 -6.92
CA ARG A 551 -23.26 6.46 -6.94
C ARG A 551 -23.81 6.04 -5.58
N LEU A 552 -23.09 6.34 -4.50
CA LEU A 552 -23.55 6.00 -3.15
C LEU A 552 -24.76 6.84 -2.73
N TYR A 553 -24.79 8.13 -3.10
CA TYR A 553 -25.95 9.01 -2.88
C TYR A 553 -27.20 8.40 -3.50
N GLU A 554 -27.15 8.02 -4.78
CA GLU A 554 -28.27 7.38 -5.47
C GLU A 554 -28.61 6.01 -4.87
N GLN A 555 -27.62 5.18 -4.59
CA GLN A 555 -27.84 3.85 -4.00
C GLN A 555 -28.48 3.91 -2.60
N GLN A 556 -28.31 5.03 -1.90
CA GLN A 556 -28.81 5.26 -0.54
C GLN A 556 -30.02 6.20 -0.50
N HIS A 557 -30.66 6.47 -1.65
CA HIS A 557 -31.83 7.36 -1.75
C HIS A 557 -31.57 8.77 -1.20
N GLY A 558 -30.35 9.28 -1.38
CA GLY A 558 -29.95 10.59 -0.90
C GLY A 558 -29.87 10.71 0.63
N LYS A 559 -29.82 9.60 1.38
CA LYS A 559 -29.77 9.62 2.85
C LYS A 559 -28.43 9.19 3.41
N CYS A 560 -28.06 9.78 4.54
CA CYS A 560 -26.94 9.33 5.36
C CYS A 560 -27.24 7.94 5.91
N LEU A 561 -26.36 6.98 5.65
CA LEU A 561 -26.64 5.59 6.04
C LEU A 561 -26.74 5.42 7.57
N TYR A 562 -25.90 6.11 8.34
CA TYR A 562 -25.86 5.98 9.81
C TYR A 562 -26.96 6.74 10.53
N SER A 563 -27.24 7.98 10.13
CA SER A 563 -28.20 8.83 10.83
C SER A 563 -29.59 8.88 10.19
N GLY A 564 -29.74 8.41 8.95
CA GLY A 564 -31.00 8.47 8.19
C GLY A 564 -31.39 9.86 7.69
N HIS A 565 -30.61 10.90 8.01
CA HIS A 565 -30.87 12.28 7.57
C HIS A 565 -30.68 12.42 6.08
N ASP A 566 -31.49 13.28 5.46
CA ASP A 566 -31.36 13.63 4.05
C ASP A 566 -30.03 14.37 3.81
N ILE A 567 -29.38 14.01 2.72
CA ILE A 567 -28.17 14.65 2.22
C ILE A 567 -28.59 15.65 1.14
N ASP A 568 -28.26 16.92 1.38
CA ASP A 568 -28.41 17.97 0.39
C ASP A 568 -27.38 17.76 -0.73
N ILE A 569 -27.90 17.55 -1.95
CA ILE A 569 -27.09 17.27 -3.13
C ILE A 569 -26.17 18.46 -3.47
N ASN A 570 -26.62 19.69 -3.28
CA ASN A 570 -25.84 20.89 -3.59
C ASN A 570 -24.59 20.99 -2.71
N ARG A 571 -24.66 20.40 -1.52
CA ARG A 571 -23.59 20.37 -0.52
C ARG A 571 -22.74 19.11 -0.59
N LEU A 572 -22.99 18.20 -1.53
CA LEU A 572 -22.28 16.91 -1.61
C LEU A 572 -20.74 17.08 -1.75
N ASN A 573 -20.33 18.17 -2.39
CA ASN A 573 -18.94 18.57 -2.58
C ASN A 573 -18.40 19.49 -1.47
N GLU A 574 -19.27 19.95 -0.56
CA GLU A 574 -18.89 20.74 0.61
C GLU A 574 -18.01 19.92 1.56
N LYS A 575 -16.99 20.59 2.10
CA LYS A 575 -15.98 20.01 2.96
C LYS A 575 -16.59 19.52 4.28
N GLY A 576 -16.37 18.24 4.60
CA GLY A 576 -16.77 17.65 5.88
C GLY A 576 -18.28 17.45 6.06
N TYR A 577 -19.10 17.88 5.09
CA TYR A 577 -20.53 17.65 5.10
C TYR A 577 -20.84 16.15 4.96
N VAL A 578 -20.29 15.50 3.93
CA VAL A 578 -20.39 14.05 3.73
C VAL A 578 -19.06 13.38 3.40
N GLU A 579 -18.88 12.17 3.91
CA GLU A 579 -17.69 11.34 3.77
C GLU A 579 -18.06 9.95 3.24
N ILE A 580 -17.13 9.36 2.48
CA ILE A 580 -17.21 7.94 2.11
C ILE A 580 -16.51 7.18 3.22
N ASP A 581 -17.28 6.50 4.07
CA ASP A 581 -16.74 5.70 5.14
C ASP A 581 -16.51 4.24 4.71
N HIS A 582 -15.51 3.61 5.32
CA HIS A 582 -15.36 2.17 5.36
C HIS A 582 -16.23 1.64 6.50
N ALA A 583 -17.38 1.07 6.14
CA ALA A 583 -18.36 0.58 7.10
C ALA A 583 -17.70 -0.35 8.12
N LEU A 584 -17.01 -1.39 7.64
CA LEU A 584 -16.05 -2.13 8.44
C LEU A 584 -14.70 -1.40 8.40
N PRO A 585 -14.12 -1.03 9.55
CA PRO A 585 -12.90 -0.21 9.62
C PRO A 585 -11.75 -0.78 8.80
N PHE A 586 -11.17 0.03 7.90
CA PHE A 586 -10.01 -0.38 7.12
C PHE A 586 -8.83 -0.81 7.99
N SER A 587 -8.66 -0.23 9.19
CA SER A 587 -7.60 -0.61 10.13
C SER A 587 -7.75 -2.02 10.71
N ARG A 588 -8.93 -2.64 10.63
CA ARG A 588 -9.25 -3.98 11.15
C ARG A 588 -9.44 -5.01 10.03
N THR A 589 -10.02 -4.59 8.90
CA THR A 589 -10.36 -5.51 7.80
C THR A 589 -9.53 -5.32 6.54
N TRP A 590 -8.85 -4.19 6.37
CA TRP A 590 -8.09 -3.85 5.15
C TRP A 590 -8.95 -3.93 3.86
N ASP A 591 -10.27 -3.91 3.99
CA ASP A 591 -11.20 -4.05 2.88
C ASP A 591 -11.51 -2.68 2.27
N ASP A 592 -10.77 -2.30 1.22
CA ASP A 592 -11.05 -1.10 0.43
C ASP A 592 -12.07 -1.34 -0.71
N SER A 593 -12.76 -2.50 -0.73
CA SER A 593 -13.71 -2.82 -1.79
C SER A 593 -14.94 -1.90 -1.76
N GLN A 594 -15.61 -1.76 -2.91
CA GLN A 594 -16.87 -1.02 -2.99
C GLN A 594 -17.97 -1.58 -2.09
N ASN A 595 -17.91 -2.87 -1.74
CA ASN A 595 -18.86 -3.51 -0.84
C ASN A 595 -18.69 -3.08 0.61
N ASN A 596 -17.59 -2.41 0.95
CA ASN A 596 -17.34 -1.88 2.28
C ASN A 596 -17.49 -0.33 2.35
N LYS A 597 -17.81 0.34 1.23
CA LYS A 597 -17.89 1.80 1.16
C LYS A 597 -19.32 2.31 1.24
N VAL A 598 -19.60 3.25 2.13
CA VAL A 598 -20.93 3.86 2.34
C VAL A 598 -20.81 5.38 2.43
N LEU A 599 -21.87 6.11 2.09
CA LEU A 599 -21.90 7.58 2.17
C LEU A 599 -22.62 8.02 3.45
N VAL A 600 -21.97 8.86 4.24
CA VAL A 600 -22.47 9.29 5.55
C VAL A 600 -22.15 10.76 5.78
N LEU A 601 -22.84 11.40 6.73
CA LEU A 601 -22.45 12.73 7.19
C LEU A 601 -21.05 12.67 7.83
N GLY A 602 -20.24 13.70 7.61
CA GLY A 602 -18.88 13.73 8.16
C GLY A 602 -18.86 13.69 9.69
N SER A 603 -19.85 14.30 10.35
CA SER A 603 -20.04 14.20 11.80
C SER A 603 -20.22 12.75 12.28
N GLU A 604 -21.04 11.96 11.58
CA GLU A 604 -21.28 10.55 11.90
C GLU A 604 -20.01 9.71 11.73
N ASN A 605 -19.27 9.93 10.65
CA ASN A 605 -18.02 9.21 10.42
C ASN A 605 -16.95 9.52 11.50
N GLN A 606 -16.81 10.80 11.87
CA GLN A 606 -15.91 11.26 12.93
C GLN A 606 -16.23 10.62 14.28
N ASN A 607 -17.51 10.39 14.56
CA ASN A 607 -17.98 9.75 15.78
C ASN A 607 -17.73 8.24 15.77
N LYS A 608 -17.98 7.55 14.64
CA LYS A 608 -17.77 6.10 14.48
C LYS A 608 -16.31 5.66 14.60
N ARG A 609 -15.36 6.42 14.05
CA ARG A 609 -13.92 6.11 14.10
C ARG A 609 -13.60 4.68 13.60
N ASN A 610 -12.97 3.85 14.44
CA ASN A 610 -12.54 2.48 14.13
C ASN A 610 -13.54 1.41 14.60
N GLN A 611 -14.80 1.78 14.84
CA GLN A 611 -15.88 0.86 15.18
C GLN A 611 -16.59 0.35 13.93
N THR A 612 -17.18 -0.85 13.99
CA THR A 612 -18.14 -1.33 12.98
C THR A 612 -19.49 -0.58 13.13
N PRO A 613 -20.42 -0.68 12.16
CA PRO A 613 -21.75 -0.09 12.32
C PRO A 613 -22.51 -0.72 13.49
N ASP A 614 -22.32 -2.02 13.75
CA ASP A 614 -22.88 -2.73 14.91
C ASP A 614 -22.36 -2.13 16.23
N GLU A 615 -21.05 -1.99 16.37
CA GLU A 615 -20.41 -1.42 17.57
C GLU A 615 -20.79 0.06 17.78
N TYR A 616 -20.91 0.85 16.70
CA TYR A 616 -21.20 2.28 16.77
C TYR A 616 -22.68 2.57 17.05
N LEU A 617 -23.59 1.80 16.45
CA LEU A 617 -25.03 1.98 16.58
C LEU A 617 -25.64 1.08 17.67
N ASP A 618 -24.81 0.42 18.47
CA ASP A 618 -25.24 -0.42 19.59
C ASP A 618 -26.16 -1.59 19.15
N GLY A 619 -25.70 -2.33 18.15
CA GLY A 619 -26.40 -3.50 17.60
C GLY A 619 -26.48 -4.68 18.56
N ALA A 620 -25.49 -4.83 19.45
CA ALA A 620 -25.49 -5.86 20.50
C ALA A 620 -26.73 -5.80 21.41
N ASN A 621 -27.28 -4.61 21.64
CA ASN A 621 -28.48 -4.38 22.44
C ASN A 621 -29.73 -4.12 21.59
N ASN A 622 -29.67 -4.32 20.27
CA ASN A 622 -30.73 -4.00 19.31
C ASN A 622 -31.29 -2.58 19.50
N SER A 623 -30.40 -1.59 19.64
CA SER A 623 -30.84 -0.22 19.84
C SER A 623 -31.76 0.24 18.70
N GLN A 624 -32.63 1.22 18.98
CA GLN A 624 -33.50 1.82 17.96
C GLN A 624 -32.70 2.32 16.74
N ARG A 625 -31.52 2.91 16.96
CA ARG A 625 -30.64 3.39 15.89
C ARG A 625 -30.12 2.26 15.01
N TRP A 626 -29.86 1.10 15.60
CA TRP A 626 -29.43 -0.10 14.87
C TRP A 626 -30.54 -0.69 14.01
N LEU A 627 -31.74 -0.85 14.57
CA LEU A 627 -32.90 -1.38 13.83
C LEU A 627 -33.26 -0.49 12.63
N GLU A 628 -33.24 0.83 12.83
CA GLU A 628 -33.43 1.79 11.74
C GLU A 628 -32.31 1.73 10.69
N PHE A 629 -31.06 1.52 11.10
CA PHE A 629 -29.96 1.29 10.18
C PHE A 629 -30.14 0.02 9.36
N GLN A 630 -30.54 -1.10 9.97
CA GLN A 630 -30.83 -2.34 9.27
C GLN A 630 -31.95 -2.14 8.24
N ALA A 631 -33.05 -1.48 8.64
CA ALA A 631 -34.15 -1.15 7.72
C ALA A 631 -33.66 -0.30 6.53
N ARG A 632 -32.85 0.74 6.78
CA ARG A 632 -32.23 1.55 5.70
C ARG A 632 -31.35 0.72 4.77
N VAL A 633 -30.51 -0.16 5.32
CA VAL A 633 -29.64 -1.02 4.51
C VAL A 633 -30.46 -1.95 3.60
N GLN A 634 -31.58 -2.47 4.09
CA GLN A 634 -32.44 -3.34 3.29
C GLN A 634 -33.13 -2.60 2.14
N THR A 635 -33.48 -1.33 2.32
CA THR A 635 -34.13 -0.52 1.27
C THR A 635 -33.14 0.10 0.27
N CYS A 636 -31.85 0.21 0.61
CA CYS A 636 -30.82 0.70 -0.31
C CYS A 636 -30.66 -0.21 -1.55
N HIS A 637 -30.28 0.38 -2.68
CA HIS A 637 -29.90 -0.32 -3.92
C HIS A 637 -28.49 -0.92 -3.87
N PHE A 638 -28.12 -1.49 -2.73
CA PHE A 638 -26.88 -2.23 -2.57
C PHE A 638 -27.01 -3.66 -3.08
N SER A 639 -25.89 -4.24 -3.54
CA SER A 639 -25.82 -5.68 -3.81
C SER A 639 -26.06 -6.47 -2.52
N TYR A 640 -26.60 -7.68 -2.64
CA TYR A 640 -26.82 -8.55 -1.49
C TYR A 640 -25.55 -8.76 -0.65
N GLY A 641 -24.41 -9.00 -1.32
CA GLY A 641 -23.13 -9.15 -0.64
C GLY A 641 -22.63 -7.89 0.08
N LYS A 642 -23.00 -6.69 -0.39
CA LYS A 642 -22.73 -5.44 0.32
C LYS A 642 -23.65 -5.30 1.54
N LYS A 643 -24.94 -5.59 1.41
CA LYS A 643 -25.90 -5.54 2.53
C LYS A 643 -25.49 -6.46 3.67
N GLN A 644 -25.07 -7.69 3.37
CA GLN A 644 -24.56 -8.60 4.41
C GLN A 644 -23.26 -8.07 5.04
N ARG A 645 -22.33 -7.58 4.23
CA ARG A 645 -21.01 -7.13 4.72
C ARG A 645 -21.09 -5.94 5.67
N ILE A 646 -21.96 -4.97 5.43
CA ILE A 646 -22.10 -3.79 6.28
C ILE A 646 -22.89 -4.02 7.57
N GLN A 647 -23.60 -5.15 7.67
CA GLN A 647 -24.37 -5.57 8.85
C GLN A 647 -23.64 -6.64 9.67
N LEU A 648 -22.34 -6.84 9.45
CA LEU A 648 -21.56 -7.85 10.17
C LEU A 648 -21.46 -7.46 11.66
N ALA A 649 -22.08 -8.25 12.54
CA ALA A 649 -22.24 -7.93 13.96
C ALA A 649 -20.92 -7.94 14.74
N LYS A 650 -20.03 -8.92 14.49
CA LYS A 650 -18.72 -9.01 15.15
C LYS A 650 -17.60 -9.25 14.15
N LEU A 651 -16.53 -8.48 14.33
CA LEU A 651 -15.21 -8.79 13.81
C LEU A 651 -14.45 -9.46 14.97
N ASP A 652 -14.55 -10.79 15.06
CA ASP A 652 -13.65 -11.55 15.93
C ASP A 652 -12.25 -11.65 15.32
N ASP A 653 -11.27 -12.05 16.14
CA ASP A 653 -9.86 -12.17 15.73
C ASP A 653 -9.67 -13.10 14.51
N GLU A 654 -10.58 -14.07 14.31
CA GLU A 654 -10.57 -15.01 13.19
C GLU A 654 -11.08 -14.36 11.90
N THR A 655 -12.19 -13.61 11.97
CA THR A 655 -12.75 -12.87 10.85
C THR A 655 -11.78 -11.78 10.39
N GLU A 656 -11.14 -11.05 11.31
CA GLU A 656 -10.10 -10.06 10.99
C GLU A 656 -8.93 -10.72 10.22
N LYS A 657 -8.43 -11.87 10.69
CA LYS A 657 -7.40 -12.67 9.98
C LYS A 657 -7.86 -13.16 8.60
N GLY A 658 -9.11 -13.57 8.45
CA GLY A 658 -9.68 -14.00 7.17
C GLY A 658 -9.79 -12.87 6.13
N PHE A 659 -9.90 -11.61 6.57
CA PHE A 659 -9.80 -10.44 5.69
C PHE A 659 -8.33 -10.11 5.33
N LEU A 660 -7.40 -10.27 6.29
CA LEU A 660 -5.94 -10.08 6.12
C LEU A 660 -5.29 -11.03 5.10
N GLU A 661 -5.88 -12.20 4.84
CA GLU A 661 -5.39 -13.18 3.86
C GLU A 661 -5.74 -12.84 2.40
N ARG A 662 -6.62 -11.86 2.15
CA ARG A 662 -7.16 -11.57 0.81
C ARG A 662 -6.31 -10.63 -0.05
N ASN A 663 -4.98 -10.66 0.05
CA ASN A 663 -4.09 -10.03 -0.94
C ASN A 663 -3.94 -10.89 -2.21
N LEU A 664 -5.07 -11.30 -2.80
CA LEU A 664 -5.15 -12.10 -4.04
C LEU A 664 -4.49 -11.42 -5.24
N ASN A 665 -4.34 -10.09 -5.22
CA ASN A 665 -3.66 -9.37 -6.29
C ASN A 665 -2.15 -9.63 -6.25
N ASP A 666 -1.55 -9.67 -5.07
CA ASP A 666 -0.12 -9.90 -4.89
C ASP A 666 0.25 -11.35 -5.27
N THR A 667 -0.54 -12.35 -4.84
CA THR A 667 -0.32 -13.75 -5.24
C THR A 667 -0.46 -13.95 -6.75
N ARG A 668 -1.45 -13.31 -7.40
CA ARG A 668 -1.59 -13.31 -8.87
C ARG A 668 -0.41 -12.69 -9.59
N TYR A 669 0.20 -11.65 -9.04
CA TYR A 669 1.37 -11.01 -9.64
C TYR A 669 2.62 -11.88 -9.44
N ILE A 670 2.84 -12.42 -8.23
CA ILE A 670 3.92 -13.36 -7.91
C ILE A 670 3.92 -14.54 -8.88
N ALA A 671 2.80 -15.25 -9.00
CA ALA A 671 2.75 -16.47 -9.80
C ALA A 671 2.95 -16.20 -11.30
N ARG A 672 2.37 -15.11 -11.82
CA ARG A 672 2.54 -14.70 -13.22
C ARG A 672 3.98 -14.32 -13.53
N PHE A 673 4.60 -13.52 -12.67
CA PHE A 673 6.00 -13.14 -12.82
C PHE A 673 6.89 -14.38 -12.75
N MET A 674 6.68 -15.27 -11.77
CA MET A 674 7.50 -16.47 -11.63
C MET A 674 7.37 -17.42 -12.83
N CYS A 675 6.16 -17.61 -13.38
CA CYS A 675 5.97 -18.40 -14.60
C CYS A 675 6.79 -17.85 -15.76
N GLN A 676 6.69 -16.54 -16.00
CA GLN A 676 7.43 -15.86 -17.06
C GLN A 676 8.95 -15.94 -16.82
N PHE A 677 9.38 -15.61 -15.60
CA PHE A 677 10.79 -15.60 -15.23
C PHE A 677 11.44 -16.97 -15.35
N VAL A 678 10.76 -18.05 -14.93
CA VAL A 678 11.24 -19.43 -15.11
C VAL A 678 11.31 -19.79 -16.59
N GLN A 679 10.26 -19.49 -17.35
CA GLN A 679 10.20 -19.80 -18.78
C GLN A 679 11.31 -19.11 -19.59
N GLU A 680 11.70 -17.90 -19.19
CA GLU A 680 12.73 -17.10 -19.87
C GLU A 680 14.15 -17.40 -19.39
N ASN A 681 14.34 -17.84 -18.13
CA ASN A 681 15.67 -17.87 -17.50
C ASN A 681 16.14 -19.25 -17.01
N LEU A 682 15.27 -20.25 -16.87
CA LEU A 682 15.63 -21.55 -16.29
C LEU A 682 15.76 -22.64 -17.36
N TYR A 683 16.86 -23.38 -17.32
CA TYR A 683 17.03 -24.60 -18.10
C TYR A 683 16.15 -25.74 -17.54
N LEU A 684 15.34 -26.34 -18.42
CA LEU A 684 14.39 -27.41 -18.12
C LEU A 684 14.63 -28.60 -19.05
N THR A 685 14.54 -29.83 -18.53
CA THR A 685 14.93 -31.05 -19.27
C THR A 685 13.75 -31.78 -19.92
N GLY A 686 12.52 -31.32 -19.75
CA GLY A 686 11.31 -32.00 -20.24
C GLY A 686 11.11 -31.88 -21.75
N LYS A 687 10.15 -32.65 -22.29
CA LYS A 687 9.83 -32.67 -23.72
C LYS A 687 8.74 -31.62 -24.05
N GLY A 688 8.83 -31.03 -25.25
CA GLY A 688 7.82 -30.13 -25.80
C GLY A 688 8.04 -28.63 -25.58
N LYS A 689 7.15 -27.80 -26.14
CA LYS A 689 7.33 -26.32 -26.19
C LYS A 689 6.93 -25.59 -24.90
N ARG A 690 6.15 -26.22 -24.02
CA ARG A 690 5.63 -25.59 -22.78
C ARG A 690 6.02 -26.41 -21.55
N LEU A 691 7.19 -26.07 -21.02
CA LEU A 691 7.79 -26.72 -19.85
C LEU A 691 7.42 -26.05 -18.52
N VAL A 692 6.86 -24.84 -18.57
CA VAL A 692 6.26 -24.17 -17.40
C VAL A 692 4.74 -24.22 -17.49
N PHE A 693 4.09 -24.76 -16.46
CA PHE A 693 2.65 -24.86 -16.36
C PHE A 693 2.11 -23.96 -15.24
N ALA A 694 1.12 -23.15 -15.59
CA ALA A 694 0.40 -22.33 -14.66
C ALA A 694 -0.90 -23.00 -14.25
N SER A 695 -0.90 -23.67 -13.09
CA SER A 695 -2.10 -24.27 -12.52
C SER A 695 -3.06 -23.18 -12.02
N ASN A 696 -4.34 -23.53 -11.93
CA ASN A 696 -5.40 -22.63 -11.51
C ASN A 696 -5.82 -22.99 -10.08
N GLY A 697 -5.89 -22.04 -9.16
CA GLY A 697 -6.22 -22.36 -7.77
C GLY A 697 -7.60 -23.01 -7.57
N GLY A 698 -8.56 -22.70 -8.44
CA GLY A 698 -9.83 -23.44 -8.49
C GLY A 698 -9.64 -24.90 -8.90
N MET A 699 -8.73 -25.17 -9.84
CA MET A 699 -8.37 -26.52 -10.27
C MET A 699 -7.66 -27.30 -9.16
N THR A 700 -6.69 -26.69 -8.48
CA THR A 700 -5.99 -27.29 -7.33
C THR A 700 -6.99 -27.70 -6.25
N ALA A 701 -7.96 -26.83 -5.92
CA ALA A 701 -9.00 -27.16 -4.95
C ALA A 701 -9.90 -28.31 -5.41
N THR A 702 -10.30 -28.35 -6.69
CA THR A 702 -11.09 -29.46 -7.25
C THR A 702 -10.32 -30.78 -7.21
N LEU A 703 -9.07 -30.80 -7.70
CA LEU A 703 -8.23 -32.01 -7.68
C LEU A 703 -7.98 -32.50 -6.26
N ARG A 704 -7.72 -31.59 -5.32
CA ARG A 704 -7.55 -31.91 -3.91
C ARG A 704 -8.78 -32.62 -3.33
N ASN A 705 -9.99 -32.13 -3.64
CA ASN A 705 -11.24 -32.78 -3.21
C ASN A 705 -11.42 -34.16 -3.86
N LEU A 706 -11.20 -34.26 -5.18
CA LEU A 706 -11.32 -35.52 -5.93
C LEU A 706 -10.34 -36.60 -5.44
N TRP A 707 -9.13 -36.20 -5.05
CA TRP A 707 -8.12 -37.10 -4.50
C TRP A 707 -8.27 -37.34 -2.98
N GLY A 708 -9.36 -36.86 -2.37
CA GLY A 708 -9.67 -37.08 -0.95
C GLY A 708 -8.71 -36.41 0.03
N LEU A 709 -7.98 -35.38 -0.40
CA LEU A 709 -7.01 -34.66 0.41
C LEU A 709 -7.72 -33.56 1.22
N ARG A 710 -7.99 -33.80 2.51
CA ARG A 710 -8.62 -32.77 3.36
C ARG A 710 -7.60 -31.71 3.77
N LYS A 711 -7.84 -30.45 3.39
CA LYS A 711 -7.04 -29.30 3.83
C LYS A 711 -7.63 -28.68 5.08
N VAL A 712 -6.88 -28.68 6.18
CA VAL A 712 -7.20 -27.90 7.39
C VAL A 712 -6.12 -26.82 7.55
N ARG A 713 -6.47 -25.58 7.16
CA ARG A 713 -5.53 -24.43 7.20
C ARG A 713 -5.18 -24.01 8.62
N GLU A 714 -6.07 -24.33 9.55
CA GLU A 714 -6.03 -23.85 10.93
C GLU A 714 -5.04 -24.62 11.80
N ASP A 715 -4.58 -25.78 11.35
CA ASP A 715 -3.81 -26.70 12.19
C ASP A 715 -2.30 -26.41 12.14
N ASN A 716 -1.74 -26.17 10.95
CA ASN A 716 -0.31 -25.95 10.76
C ASN A 716 0.06 -25.40 9.37
N ASP A 717 1.31 -24.98 9.20
CA ASP A 717 1.89 -24.46 7.94
C ASP A 717 2.19 -25.57 6.88
N ARG A 718 2.08 -26.87 7.22
CA ARG A 718 2.45 -27.98 6.31
C ARG A 718 1.53 -28.11 5.11
N HIS A 719 0.30 -27.58 5.20
CA HIS A 719 -0.69 -27.64 4.12
C HIS A 719 -0.24 -27.00 2.79
N HIS A 720 0.76 -26.11 2.81
CA HIS A 720 1.36 -25.54 1.59
C HIS A 720 2.12 -26.59 0.76
N ALA A 721 2.75 -27.58 1.40
CA ALA A 721 3.37 -28.70 0.69
C ALA A 721 2.30 -29.58 0.03
N LEU A 722 1.18 -29.82 0.70
CA LEU A 722 0.05 -30.56 0.13
C LEU A 722 -0.47 -29.90 -1.15
N ASP A 723 -0.67 -28.58 -1.16
CA ASP A 723 -1.08 -27.86 -2.37
C ASP A 723 0.00 -27.92 -3.46
N ALA A 724 1.29 -27.82 -3.10
CA ALA A 724 2.39 -27.95 -4.05
C ALA A 724 2.48 -29.34 -4.69
N ILE A 725 2.19 -30.41 -3.94
CA ILE A 725 2.09 -31.79 -4.47
C ILE A 725 0.96 -31.88 -5.49
N VAL A 726 -0.21 -31.31 -5.17
CA VAL A 726 -1.36 -31.29 -6.09
C VAL A 726 -1.02 -30.53 -7.37
N VAL A 727 -0.32 -29.39 -7.24
CA VAL A 727 0.14 -28.57 -8.36
C VAL A 727 1.16 -29.31 -9.22
N ALA A 728 2.10 -30.05 -8.62
CA ALA A 728 3.06 -30.85 -9.38
C ALA A 728 2.37 -31.96 -10.19
N CYS A 729 1.38 -32.64 -9.60
CA CYS A 729 0.62 -33.71 -10.27
C CYS A 729 -0.42 -33.18 -11.27
N SER A 730 -0.66 -31.87 -11.30
CA SER A 730 -1.63 -31.23 -12.19
C SER A 730 -1.11 -31.14 -13.62
N THR A 731 -1.88 -31.63 -14.60
CA THR A 731 -1.51 -31.56 -16.03
C THR A 731 -2.44 -30.69 -16.85
N ALA A 732 -1.98 -30.23 -18.02
CA ALA A 732 -2.81 -29.48 -18.96
C ALA A 732 -4.03 -30.29 -19.45
N SER A 733 -3.91 -31.61 -19.56
CA SER A 733 -5.01 -32.51 -19.92
C SER A 733 -6.09 -32.53 -18.83
N MET A 734 -5.69 -32.67 -17.56
CA MET A 734 -6.63 -32.57 -16.42
C MET A 734 -7.33 -31.22 -16.40
N GLN A 735 -6.60 -30.11 -16.62
CA GLN A 735 -7.20 -28.78 -16.70
C GLN A 735 -8.26 -28.67 -17.79
N GLN A 736 -7.99 -29.22 -18.98
CA GLN A 736 -8.96 -29.21 -20.08
C GLN A 736 -10.20 -30.06 -19.77
N LYS A 737 -10.02 -31.25 -19.16
CA LYS A 737 -11.14 -32.11 -18.73
C LYS A 737 -12.01 -31.42 -17.69
N ILE A 738 -11.41 -30.85 -16.64
CA ILE A 738 -12.12 -30.07 -15.61
C ILE A 738 -12.86 -28.89 -16.25
N THR A 739 -12.16 -28.11 -17.08
CA THR A 739 -12.76 -26.92 -17.71
C THR A 739 -13.95 -27.30 -18.60
N LYS A 740 -13.85 -28.38 -19.39
CA LYS A 740 -14.97 -28.87 -20.22
C LYS A 740 -16.15 -29.32 -19.37
N ALA A 741 -15.91 -30.07 -18.28
CA ALA A 741 -16.96 -30.52 -17.37
C ALA A 741 -17.70 -29.31 -16.73
N PHE A 742 -16.95 -28.34 -16.21
CA PHE A 742 -17.52 -27.10 -15.65
C PHE A 742 -18.28 -26.26 -16.69
N GLN A 743 -17.79 -26.17 -17.93
CA GLN A 743 -18.48 -25.45 -19.01
C GLN A 743 -19.81 -26.09 -19.41
N ARG A 744 -19.90 -27.43 -19.32
CA ARG A 744 -21.07 -28.21 -19.72
C ARG A 744 -22.02 -28.54 -18.57
N HIS A 745 -21.70 -28.14 -17.34
CA HIS A 745 -22.42 -28.54 -16.12
C HIS A 745 -22.52 -30.07 -15.97
N GLU A 746 -21.52 -30.80 -16.46
CA GLU A 746 -21.45 -32.25 -16.32
C GLU A 746 -20.86 -32.60 -14.93
N SER A 747 -21.43 -33.62 -14.28
CA SER A 747 -20.83 -34.19 -13.07
C SER A 747 -19.45 -34.79 -13.39
N ILE A 748 -18.47 -34.55 -12.51
CA ILE A 748 -17.13 -35.16 -12.59
C ILE A 748 -17.16 -36.59 -12.01
N GLU A 749 -18.22 -36.91 -11.27
CA GLU A 749 -18.57 -38.21 -10.71
C GLU A 749 -19.56 -38.92 -11.64
N TYR A 750 -19.34 -40.20 -11.89
CA TYR A 750 -20.31 -41.09 -12.54
C TYR A 750 -20.43 -42.37 -11.74
N VAL A 751 -21.64 -42.93 -11.69
CA VAL A 751 -21.88 -44.23 -11.05
C VAL A 751 -21.59 -45.30 -12.08
N ASP A 752 -20.68 -46.21 -11.74
CA ASP A 752 -20.43 -47.41 -12.52
C ASP A 752 -21.67 -48.31 -12.44
N THR A 753 -22.29 -48.56 -13.58
CA THR A 753 -23.59 -49.24 -13.66
C THR A 753 -23.53 -50.73 -13.32
N GLU A 754 -22.34 -51.35 -13.32
CA GLU A 754 -22.14 -52.76 -13.00
C GLU A 754 -21.79 -52.97 -11.52
N THR A 755 -21.00 -52.06 -10.94
CA THR A 755 -20.48 -52.20 -9.57
C THR A 755 -21.21 -51.33 -8.54
N GLY A 756 -21.97 -50.32 -8.99
CA GLY A 756 -22.61 -49.33 -8.13
C GLY A 756 -21.62 -48.32 -7.52
N GLU A 757 -20.33 -48.38 -7.87
CA GLU A 757 -19.29 -47.50 -7.35
C GLU A 757 -19.34 -46.11 -8.01
N VAL A 758 -19.18 -45.05 -7.20
CA VAL A 758 -18.97 -43.70 -7.73
C VAL A 758 -17.53 -43.57 -8.22
N LYS A 759 -17.34 -43.59 -9.54
CA LYS A 759 -16.05 -43.38 -10.20
C LYS A 759 -15.87 -41.92 -10.62
N PHE A 760 -14.64 -41.44 -10.51
CA PHE A 760 -14.27 -40.09 -10.93
C PHE A 760 -13.67 -40.12 -12.33
N ARG A 761 -14.05 -39.17 -13.19
CA ARG A 761 -13.47 -39.03 -14.55
C ARG A 761 -11.98 -38.63 -14.56
N ILE A 762 -11.41 -38.31 -13.40
CA ILE A 762 -10.02 -37.89 -13.23
C ILE A 762 -9.36 -38.89 -12.27
N PRO A 763 -8.39 -39.69 -12.74
CA PRO A 763 -7.71 -40.66 -11.90
C PRO A 763 -6.81 -39.98 -10.87
N GLN A 764 -6.46 -40.72 -9.81
CA GLN A 764 -5.37 -40.34 -8.92
C GLN A 764 -4.03 -40.48 -9.66
N PRO A 765 -2.97 -39.75 -9.24
CA PRO A 765 -1.67 -39.82 -9.90
C PRO A 765 -1.03 -41.22 -9.88
N TRP A 766 -1.19 -41.95 -8.78
CA TRP A 766 -0.74 -43.34 -8.60
C TRP A 766 -1.57 -44.01 -7.49
N ASP A 767 -1.44 -45.33 -7.34
CA ASP A 767 -2.17 -46.09 -6.32
C ASP A 767 -1.77 -45.67 -4.90
N PHE A 768 -2.76 -45.56 -4.02
CA PHE A 768 -2.58 -45.08 -2.63
C PHE A 768 -2.00 -43.66 -2.49
N PHE A 769 -2.14 -42.82 -3.52
CA PHE A 769 -1.66 -41.43 -3.54
C PHE A 769 -2.03 -40.64 -2.28
N ARG A 770 -3.30 -40.74 -1.83
CA ARG A 770 -3.77 -40.03 -0.64
C ARG A 770 -2.99 -40.44 0.61
N GLN A 771 -2.83 -41.75 0.83
CA GLN A 771 -2.16 -42.29 2.02
C GLN A 771 -0.70 -41.87 2.04
N GLU A 772 0.02 -42.01 0.91
CA GLU A 772 1.43 -41.63 0.80
C GLU A 772 1.62 -40.14 1.09
N VAL A 773 0.81 -39.28 0.47
CA VAL A 773 0.88 -37.82 0.64
C VAL A 773 0.57 -37.42 2.08
N MET A 774 -0.46 -37.99 2.70
CA MET A 774 -0.82 -37.64 4.07
C MET A 774 0.28 -38.05 5.07
N ILE A 775 0.88 -39.23 4.90
CA ILE A 775 2.01 -39.67 5.73
C ILE A 775 3.22 -38.76 5.51
N ARG A 776 3.62 -38.53 4.25
CA ARG A 776 4.80 -37.71 3.91
C ARG A 776 4.71 -36.25 4.35
N VAL A 777 3.50 -35.68 4.38
CA VAL A 777 3.28 -34.27 4.77
C VAL A 777 3.09 -34.11 6.27
N PHE A 778 2.38 -35.03 6.94
CA PHE A 778 1.93 -34.81 8.32
C PHE A 778 2.54 -35.75 9.37
N SER A 779 3.14 -36.87 8.98
CA SER A 779 3.82 -37.74 9.94
C SER A 779 5.17 -37.16 10.36
N ASP A 780 5.48 -37.29 11.65
CA ASP A 780 6.81 -37.02 12.19
C ASP A 780 7.77 -38.23 12.02
N GLN A 781 7.24 -39.41 11.66
CA GLN A 781 7.98 -40.67 11.42
C GLN A 781 7.53 -41.32 10.09
N PRO A 782 7.67 -40.64 8.94
CA PRO A 782 7.11 -41.11 7.69
C PRO A 782 7.71 -42.45 7.23
N CYS A 783 8.99 -42.74 7.50
CA CYS A 783 9.59 -44.01 7.09
C CYS A 783 8.91 -45.22 7.74
N GLU A 784 8.62 -45.15 9.04
CA GLU A 784 7.95 -46.23 9.79
C GLU A 784 6.49 -46.36 9.35
N ASP A 785 5.77 -45.24 9.26
CA ASP A 785 4.38 -45.20 8.84
C ASP A 785 4.16 -45.71 7.40
N LEU A 786 5.09 -45.44 6.48
CA LEU A 786 5.01 -45.93 5.11
C LEU A 786 5.18 -47.46 5.04
N VAL A 787 6.11 -48.03 5.81
CA VAL A 787 6.31 -49.48 5.87
C VAL A 787 5.07 -50.18 6.43
N GLU A 788 4.52 -49.64 7.52
CA GLU A 788 3.35 -50.22 8.19
C GLU A 788 2.07 -50.09 7.36
N LYS A 789 1.80 -48.89 6.82
CA LYS A 789 0.49 -48.54 6.24
C LYS A 789 0.45 -48.66 4.71
N LEU A 790 1.59 -48.78 4.05
CA LEU A 790 1.73 -48.84 2.59
C LEU A 790 2.67 -49.97 2.13
N SER A 791 2.57 -51.13 2.76
CA SER A 791 3.31 -52.34 2.39
C SER A 791 3.11 -52.77 0.93
N ALA A 792 1.95 -52.47 0.33
CA ALA A 792 1.65 -52.74 -1.08
C ALA A 792 2.37 -51.80 -2.08
N ARG A 793 3.09 -50.77 -1.61
CA ARG A 793 3.79 -49.79 -2.45
C ARG A 793 5.21 -49.52 -1.92
N PRO A 794 6.16 -50.44 -2.12
CA PRO A 794 7.50 -50.32 -1.56
C PRO A 794 8.26 -49.10 -2.10
N GLU A 795 8.04 -48.70 -3.36
CA GLU A 795 8.60 -47.46 -3.93
C GLU A 795 8.23 -46.16 -3.20
N ALA A 796 7.22 -46.15 -2.32
CA ALA A 796 6.93 -44.99 -1.48
C ALA A 796 8.05 -44.70 -0.46
N LEU A 797 8.85 -45.71 -0.10
CA LEU A 797 10.02 -45.60 0.76
C LEU A 797 11.30 -45.57 -0.08
N HIS A 798 12.05 -44.47 0.03
CA HIS A 798 13.32 -44.26 -0.66
C HIS A 798 14.22 -43.32 0.16
N ASP A 799 15.49 -43.19 -0.20
CA ASP A 799 16.50 -42.43 0.58
C ASP A 799 16.15 -40.96 0.84
N ASN A 800 15.32 -40.35 -0.01
CA ASN A 800 14.88 -38.97 0.15
C ASN A 800 13.69 -38.76 1.11
N VAL A 801 13.10 -39.85 1.66
CA VAL A 801 12.00 -39.74 2.61
C VAL A 801 12.53 -39.23 3.95
N THR A 802 12.11 -38.02 4.32
CA THR A 802 12.42 -37.39 5.60
C THR A 802 11.18 -36.70 6.14
N PRO A 803 11.02 -36.58 7.48
CA PRO A 803 9.94 -35.80 8.08
C PRO A 803 9.90 -34.38 7.53
N LEU A 804 8.70 -33.84 7.31
CA LEU A 804 8.56 -32.47 6.80
C LEU A 804 8.87 -31.46 7.92
N PHE A 805 10.07 -30.90 7.88
CA PHE A 805 10.46 -29.81 8.75
C PHE A 805 10.29 -28.45 8.04
N VAL A 806 9.35 -27.63 8.53
CA VAL A 806 9.05 -26.32 7.93
C VAL A 806 10.23 -25.36 8.13
N SER A 807 10.83 -24.93 7.03
CA SER A 807 11.97 -24.02 7.02
C SER A 807 11.50 -22.58 7.23
N ARG A 808 12.04 -21.85 8.22
CA ARG A 808 11.73 -20.43 8.44
C ARG A 808 12.91 -19.54 8.10
N ALA A 809 12.66 -18.44 7.39
CA ALA A 809 13.70 -17.50 7.03
C ALA A 809 14.19 -16.69 8.25
N PRO A 810 15.49 -16.72 8.59
CA PRO A 810 16.01 -15.95 9.70
C PRO A 810 16.02 -14.45 9.39
N ASN A 811 15.72 -13.63 10.38
CA ASN A 811 15.76 -12.17 10.29
C ASN A 811 16.92 -11.62 11.14
N ARG A 812 18.12 -11.62 10.54
CA ARG A 812 19.37 -11.14 11.15
C ARG A 812 19.66 -9.66 10.84
N LYS A 813 18.62 -8.85 10.61
CA LYS A 813 18.80 -7.42 10.31
C LYS A 813 19.15 -6.66 11.59
N MET A 814 20.26 -5.93 11.55
CA MET A 814 20.70 -5.04 12.64
C MET A 814 20.07 -3.63 12.57
N SER A 815 19.11 -3.42 11.66
CA SER A 815 18.41 -2.15 11.46
C SER A 815 16.92 -2.30 11.72
N GLY A 816 16.29 -1.30 12.33
CA GLY A 816 14.86 -1.28 12.59
C GLY A 816 14.42 0.05 13.19
N GLN A 817 13.32 0.05 13.91
CA GLN A 817 12.89 1.21 14.68
C GLN A 817 13.73 1.30 15.97
N GLY A 818 14.30 2.47 16.25
CA GLY A 818 15.15 2.67 17.44
C GLY A 818 14.35 2.66 18.75
N HIS A 819 13.27 3.44 18.79
CA HIS A 819 12.36 3.59 19.92
C HIS A 819 10.93 3.84 19.41
N LEU A 820 9.92 3.63 20.26
CA LEU A 820 8.53 3.95 19.94
C LEU A 820 8.35 5.46 19.72
N GLU A 821 7.33 5.84 18.96
CA GLU A 821 7.14 7.24 18.53
C GLU A 821 6.63 8.16 19.66
N THR A 822 5.96 7.58 20.67
CA THR A 822 5.44 8.33 21.81
C THR A 822 6.57 8.71 22.76
N ILE A 823 6.80 10.01 22.91
CA ILE A 823 7.79 10.57 23.83
C ILE A 823 7.10 10.90 25.15
N LYS A 824 7.66 10.38 26.24
CA LYS A 824 7.21 10.58 27.60
C LYS A 824 8.18 11.51 28.33
N SER A 825 7.69 12.19 29.35
CA SER A 825 8.53 13.04 30.22
C SER A 825 9.40 12.17 31.12
N ALA A 826 10.72 12.39 31.08
CA ALA A 826 11.71 11.66 31.89
C ALA A 826 11.98 12.29 33.28
N LYS A 827 11.28 13.37 33.65
CA LYS A 827 11.53 14.12 34.91
C LYS A 827 11.46 13.29 36.20
N ARG A 828 10.76 12.16 36.21
CA ARG A 828 10.59 11.27 37.38
C ARG A 828 11.16 9.88 37.13
N LEU A 829 12.13 9.77 36.23
CA LEU A 829 12.73 8.48 35.89
C LEU A 829 13.49 7.85 37.07
N SER A 830 13.97 8.66 38.02
CA SER A 830 14.56 8.19 39.29
C SER A 830 13.55 7.44 40.17
N GLU A 831 12.26 7.74 40.03
CA GLU A 831 11.15 7.02 40.67
C GLU A 831 10.65 5.86 39.80
N GLU A 832 11.43 5.44 38.78
CA GLU A 832 11.05 4.47 37.74
C GLU A 832 9.73 4.84 37.01
N ASN A 833 9.42 6.14 36.94
CA ASN A 833 8.17 6.64 36.40
C ASN A 833 8.38 7.59 35.23
N SER A 834 7.50 7.45 34.24
CA SER A 834 7.35 8.41 33.15
C SER A 834 5.99 9.10 33.24
N MET A 835 5.84 10.23 32.55
CA MET A 835 4.55 10.92 32.44
C MET A 835 4.19 11.15 30.99
N VAL A 836 2.95 10.84 30.63
CA VAL A 836 2.39 11.08 29.30
C VAL A 836 1.12 11.91 29.40
N LYS A 837 0.91 12.81 28.45
CA LYS A 837 -0.32 13.60 28.35
C LYS A 837 -1.38 12.76 27.63
N LYS A 838 -2.35 12.23 28.38
CA LYS A 838 -3.42 11.37 27.87
C LYS A 838 -4.66 12.21 27.54
N PRO A 839 -5.17 12.20 26.29
CA PRO A 839 -6.44 12.82 25.95
C PRO A 839 -7.60 12.23 26.76
N LEU A 840 -8.58 13.06 27.13
CA LEU A 840 -9.74 12.59 27.90
C LEU A 840 -10.51 11.48 27.16
N THR A 841 -10.60 11.57 25.83
CA THR A 841 -11.22 10.56 24.96
C THR A 841 -10.53 9.18 24.96
N THR A 842 -9.44 9.01 25.71
CA THR A 842 -8.73 7.74 25.89
C THR A 842 -8.50 7.38 27.36
N LEU A 843 -8.98 8.22 28.28
CA LEU A 843 -8.78 8.10 29.73
C LEU A 843 -9.81 7.14 30.32
N LYS A 844 -9.37 6.08 30.99
CA LYS A 844 -10.25 5.11 31.64
C LYS A 844 -10.21 5.25 33.16
N LEU A 845 -11.14 4.61 33.86
CA LEU A 845 -11.20 4.60 35.33
C LEU A 845 -9.88 4.14 35.97
N LYS A 846 -9.23 3.12 35.40
CA LYS A 846 -7.91 2.65 35.88
C LYS A 846 -6.79 3.68 35.80
N ASP A 847 -6.93 4.71 34.96
CA ASP A 847 -5.92 5.75 34.80
C ASP A 847 -6.11 6.90 35.80
N ILE A 848 -7.28 7.00 36.45
CA ILE A 848 -7.58 8.10 37.39
C ILE A 848 -6.61 8.10 38.58
N PRO A 849 -6.33 6.97 39.26
CA PRO A 849 -5.34 6.90 40.33
C PRO A 849 -3.93 7.31 39.87
N GLU A 850 -3.64 7.14 38.59
CA GLU A 850 -2.34 7.43 37.99
C GLU A 850 -2.20 8.90 37.52
N ILE A 851 -3.22 9.75 37.69
CA ILE A 851 -3.11 11.16 37.35
C ILE A 851 -2.06 11.84 38.26
N VAL A 852 -1.19 12.66 37.66
CA VAL A 852 -0.15 13.38 38.40
C VAL A 852 -0.78 14.32 39.44
N GLY A 853 -0.49 14.07 40.71
CA GLY A 853 -1.04 14.81 41.85
C GLY A 853 -2.28 14.18 42.50
N TYR A 854 -2.75 13.03 41.99
CA TYR A 854 -3.81 12.26 42.64
C TYR A 854 -3.38 11.75 44.03
N PRO A 855 -4.29 11.72 45.04
CA PRO A 855 -5.64 12.31 45.03
C PRO A 855 -5.67 13.78 45.48
N SER A 856 -4.56 14.33 46.00
CA SER A 856 -4.57 15.54 46.83
C SER A 856 -4.55 16.86 46.08
N ARG A 857 -4.00 16.92 44.86
CA ARG A 857 -3.75 18.20 44.16
C ARG A 857 -5.03 18.86 43.62
N GLU A 858 -5.91 18.08 42.98
CA GLU A 858 -7.17 18.56 42.39
C GLU A 858 -8.32 17.55 42.63
N PRO A 859 -8.73 17.28 43.89
CA PRO A 859 -9.66 16.20 44.23
C PRO A 859 -11.02 16.32 43.52
N GLN A 860 -11.53 17.55 43.37
CA GLN A 860 -12.79 17.81 42.66
C GLN A 860 -12.71 17.45 41.17
N LEU A 861 -11.56 17.69 40.52
CA LEU A 861 -11.35 17.28 39.13
C LEU A 861 -11.37 15.76 39.01
N TYR A 862 -10.69 15.06 39.92
CA TYR A 862 -10.59 13.60 39.87
C TYR A 862 -11.94 12.93 40.09
N ALA A 863 -12.73 13.44 41.06
CA ALA A 863 -14.10 12.98 41.30
C ALA A 863 -14.99 13.21 40.07
N ALA A 864 -14.97 14.42 39.49
CA ALA A 864 -15.77 14.74 38.30
C ALA A 864 -15.40 13.90 37.07
N LEU A 865 -14.10 13.59 36.88
CA LEU A 865 -13.66 12.68 35.81
C LEU A 865 -14.14 11.25 36.06
N LYS A 866 -14.03 10.76 37.30
CA LYS A 866 -14.47 9.41 37.69
C LYS A 866 -15.98 9.25 37.48
N THR A 867 -16.80 10.13 38.05
CA THR A 867 -18.26 10.09 37.92
C THR A 867 -18.67 10.11 36.45
N ARG A 868 -18.05 10.97 35.63
CA ARG A 868 -18.41 11.10 34.22
C ARG A 868 -18.08 9.84 33.41
N LEU A 869 -17.00 9.14 33.75
CA LEU A 869 -16.67 7.85 33.16
C LEU A 869 -17.65 6.75 33.63
N GLU A 870 -18.00 6.72 34.91
CA GLU A 870 -18.97 5.76 35.47
C GLU A 870 -20.36 5.93 34.83
N THR A 871 -20.83 7.17 34.60
CA THR A 871 -22.12 7.43 33.94
C THR A 871 -22.16 7.01 32.46
N HIS A 872 -21.01 6.68 31.86
CA HIS A 872 -20.92 6.26 30.46
C HIS A 872 -20.18 4.92 30.32
N ASP A 873 -20.31 4.02 31.31
CA ASP A 873 -19.78 2.64 31.28
C ASP A 873 -18.27 2.54 31.01
N ASP A 874 -17.47 3.49 31.53
CA ASP A 874 -16.03 3.63 31.25
C ASP A 874 -15.70 3.74 29.75
N ASP A 875 -16.63 4.27 28.94
CA ASP A 875 -16.42 4.67 27.56
C ASP A 875 -16.00 6.15 27.48
N PRO A 876 -14.70 6.46 27.39
CA PRO A 876 -14.22 7.83 27.34
C PRO A 876 -14.64 8.61 26.10
N ILE A 877 -14.98 7.92 25.00
CA ILE A 877 -15.39 8.59 23.77
C ILE A 877 -16.77 9.20 23.99
N LYS A 878 -17.70 8.42 24.54
CA LYS A 878 -19.04 8.90 24.92
C LYS A 878 -18.96 9.92 26.06
N ALA A 879 -18.23 9.58 27.13
CA ALA A 879 -18.12 10.43 28.31
C ALA A 879 -17.66 11.85 27.99
N PHE A 880 -16.68 12.00 27.08
CA PHE A 880 -16.05 13.27 26.75
C PHE A 880 -16.39 13.79 25.35
N ALA A 881 -17.50 13.33 24.75
CA ALA A 881 -18.04 13.90 23.51
C ALA A 881 -18.42 15.38 23.69
N LYS A 882 -19.10 15.71 24.81
CA LYS A 882 -19.31 17.09 25.24
C LYS A 882 -18.05 17.63 25.94
N PRO A 883 -17.65 18.89 25.71
CA PRO A 883 -16.49 19.49 26.37
C PRO A 883 -16.51 19.32 27.90
N PHE A 884 -15.33 19.07 28.48
CA PHE A 884 -15.17 18.94 29.93
C PHE A 884 -14.42 20.16 30.48
N TYR A 885 -15.02 20.84 31.45
CA TYR A 885 -14.44 21.99 32.12
C TYR A 885 -14.06 21.63 33.55
N LYS A 886 -13.02 22.27 34.09
CA LYS A 886 -12.68 22.09 35.50
C LYS A 886 -13.85 22.55 36.38
N PRO A 887 -14.24 21.78 37.41
CA PRO A 887 -15.19 22.26 38.39
C PRO A 887 -14.54 23.37 39.24
N ASN A 888 -15.15 24.55 39.26
CA ASN A 888 -14.78 25.64 40.18
C ASN A 888 -15.68 25.61 41.42
N LYS A 889 -15.18 26.15 42.54
CA LYS A 889 -15.92 26.24 43.81
C LYS A 889 -17.19 27.11 43.74
N ASN A 890 -17.33 27.96 42.72
CA ASN A 890 -18.39 28.98 42.62
C ASN A 890 -19.48 28.65 41.57
N GLY A 891 -19.51 27.44 41.01
CA GLY A 891 -20.51 27.06 39.99
C GLY A 891 -20.23 27.54 38.55
N GLU A 892 -19.23 28.41 38.34
CA GLU A 892 -18.78 28.81 37.01
C GLU A 892 -17.96 27.71 36.29
N LEU A 893 -18.03 27.65 34.96
CA LEU A 893 -17.23 26.74 34.15
C LEU A 893 -15.74 27.15 34.21
N GLY A 894 -14.91 26.32 34.84
CA GLY A 894 -13.46 26.53 34.89
C GLY A 894 -12.77 26.28 33.53
N ALA A 895 -11.44 26.18 33.54
CA ALA A 895 -10.68 25.97 32.31
C ALA A 895 -11.07 24.67 31.57
N LEU A 896 -11.13 24.72 30.24
CA LEU A 896 -11.38 23.56 29.39
C LEU A 896 -10.25 22.52 29.53
N VAL A 897 -10.59 21.30 29.95
CA VAL A 897 -9.67 20.17 30.04
C VAL A 897 -9.84 19.30 28.79
N ARG A 898 -8.75 19.10 28.06
CA ARG A 898 -8.72 18.18 26.89
C ARG A 898 -7.92 16.91 27.14
N SER A 899 -7.09 16.92 28.19
CA SER A 899 -6.13 15.88 28.48
C SER A 899 -5.52 16.09 29.86
N VAL A 900 -5.14 15.00 30.51
CA VAL A 900 -4.48 15.01 31.82
C VAL A 900 -3.10 14.34 31.73
N ARG A 901 -2.19 14.62 32.67
CA ARG A 901 -0.91 13.91 32.75
C ARG A 901 -1.09 12.67 33.61
N VAL A 902 -0.76 11.52 33.07
CA VAL A 902 -0.87 10.21 33.72
C VAL A 902 0.53 9.65 33.91
N LYS A 903 0.80 9.09 35.09
CA LYS A 903 2.03 8.36 35.43
C LYS A 903 2.01 7.00 34.73
N GLY A 904 3.19 6.48 34.42
CA GLY A 904 3.32 5.12 33.92
C GLY A 904 4.71 4.58 34.24
N VAL A 905 4.74 3.31 34.64
CA VAL A 905 5.97 2.57 34.97
C VAL A 905 6.94 2.62 33.80
N GLN A 906 8.21 2.91 34.08
CA GLN A 906 9.26 3.13 33.08
C GLN A 906 10.61 2.61 33.59
N ASN A 907 10.78 1.29 33.59
CA ASN A 907 12.01 0.62 34.10
C ASN A 907 13.19 0.67 33.11
N THR A 908 12.96 1.10 31.87
CA THR A 908 13.95 1.14 30.78
C THR A 908 13.45 2.05 29.68
N GLY A 909 14.33 2.55 28.82
CA GLY A 909 13.92 3.26 27.61
C GLY A 909 15.09 3.92 26.90
N VAL A 910 14.78 4.66 25.85
CA VAL A 910 15.73 5.40 25.04
C VAL A 910 15.58 6.89 25.35
N MET A 911 16.66 7.50 25.84
CA MET A 911 16.70 8.95 26.05
C MET A 911 16.73 9.67 24.70
N VAL A 912 15.84 10.66 24.55
CA VAL A 912 15.68 11.44 23.32
C VAL A 912 15.60 12.94 23.66
N HIS A 913 15.78 13.79 22.65
CA HIS A 913 15.76 15.25 22.81
C HIS A 913 16.73 15.76 23.88
N ASP A 914 17.99 15.34 23.77
CA ASP A 914 19.08 15.77 24.65
C ASP A 914 18.77 15.49 26.13
N GLY A 915 18.23 14.31 26.42
CA GLY A 915 17.89 13.87 27.78
C GLY A 915 16.56 14.41 28.32
N LYS A 916 15.81 15.22 27.55
CA LYS A 916 14.56 15.83 28.02
C LYS A 916 13.33 14.94 27.90
N GLY A 917 13.42 13.85 27.12
CA GLY A 917 12.35 12.88 26.96
C GLY A 917 12.87 11.45 26.96
N ILE A 918 11.97 10.51 27.22
CA ILE A 918 12.23 9.07 27.15
C ILE A 918 11.15 8.41 26.27
N ALA A 919 11.55 7.41 25.49
CA ALA A 919 10.65 6.58 24.70
C ALA A 919 10.93 5.10 24.96
N ASP A 920 9.92 4.25 24.82
CA ASP A 920 10.10 2.81 24.99
C ASP A 920 10.98 2.24 23.87
N ASN A 921 11.69 1.15 24.17
CA ASN A 921 12.42 0.38 23.16
C ASN A 921 11.45 -0.13 22.09
N ALA A 922 11.86 -0.11 20.81
CA ALA A 922 11.02 -0.61 19.72
C ALA A 922 11.48 -1.98 19.20
N THR A 923 12.70 -2.07 18.65
CA THR A 923 13.18 -3.30 17.99
C THR A 923 14.42 -3.86 18.68
N MET A 924 14.30 -5.09 19.18
CA MET A 924 15.43 -5.92 19.59
C MET A 924 15.99 -6.64 18.36
N VAL A 925 17.29 -6.47 18.08
CA VAL A 925 17.92 -7.02 16.86
C VAL A 925 18.48 -8.43 17.08
N ARG A 926 19.01 -8.68 18.27
CA ARG A 926 19.54 -9.98 18.67
C ARG A 926 19.63 -10.10 20.19
N VAL A 927 19.89 -11.31 20.65
CA VAL A 927 20.22 -11.64 22.04
C VAL A 927 21.54 -12.40 22.05
N ASP A 928 22.52 -11.92 22.80
CA ASP A 928 23.79 -12.62 23.00
C ASP A 928 23.64 -13.60 24.17
N VAL A 929 24.05 -14.86 23.98
CA VAL A 929 23.92 -15.95 24.96
C VAL A 929 25.28 -16.27 25.56
N TYR A 930 25.35 -16.30 26.89
CA TYR A 930 26.53 -16.65 27.66
C TYR A 930 26.26 -17.81 28.60
N THR A 931 27.30 -18.50 29.03
CA THR A 931 27.24 -19.51 30.08
C THR A 931 28.26 -19.25 31.19
N LYS A 932 27.85 -19.49 32.43
CA LYS A 932 28.72 -19.49 33.61
C LYS A 932 28.18 -20.52 34.62
N ALA A 933 29.05 -21.40 35.12
CA ALA A 933 28.70 -22.46 36.08
C ALA A 933 27.45 -23.26 35.68
N GLY A 934 27.37 -23.70 34.43
CA GLY A 934 26.25 -24.48 33.89
C GLY A 934 24.92 -23.73 33.72
N LYS A 935 24.89 -22.40 33.91
CA LYS A 935 23.70 -21.56 33.73
C LYS A 935 23.82 -20.67 32.50
N ASN A 936 22.70 -20.44 31.81
CA ASN A 936 22.64 -19.55 30.63
C ASN A 936 22.23 -18.12 31.02
N TYR A 937 22.83 -17.14 30.36
CA TYR A 937 22.62 -15.70 30.58
C TYR A 937 22.34 -15.00 29.25
N LEU A 938 21.34 -14.13 29.21
CA LEU A 938 20.84 -13.51 27.99
C LEU A 938 21.04 -12.00 28.01
N VAL A 939 21.76 -11.47 27.02
CA VAL A 939 22.01 -10.03 26.87
C VAL A 939 21.24 -9.49 25.66
N PRO A 940 20.16 -8.71 25.86
CA PRO A 940 19.40 -8.13 24.76
C PRO A 940 20.17 -7.00 24.08
N VAL A 941 20.12 -6.96 22.74
CA VAL A 941 20.70 -5.88 21.94
C VAL A 941 19.61 -5.21 21.11
N TYR A 942 19.47 -3.89 21.24
CA TYR A 942 18.46 -3.07 20.57
C TYR A 942 19.03 -2.23 19.43
N VAL A 943 18.19 -1.84 18.47
CA VAL A 943 18.60 -1.02 17.31
C VAL A 943 19.31 0.28 17.71
N TRP A 944 18.85 0.96 18.76
CA TRP A 944 19.45 2.23 19.18
C TRP A 944 20.88 2.05 19.72
N GLN A 945 21.16 0.92 20.38
CA GLN A 945 22.50 0.55 20.85
C GLN A 945 23.43 0.29 19.65
N VAL A 946 22.93 -0.44 18.64
CA VAL A 946 23.65 -0.62 17.36
C VAL A 946 23.98 0.72 16.70
N ALA A 947 23.02 1.65 16.67
CA ALA A 947 23.20 2.97 16.08
C ALA A 947 24.23 3.83 16.81
N GLN A 948 24.40 3.63 18.13
CA GLN A 948 25.38 4.31 18.97
C GLN A 948 26.71 3.55 19.10
N GLY A 949 26.80 2.32 18.58
CA GLY A 949 27.98 1.46 18.76
C GLY A 949 28.11 0.88 20.17
N ILE A 950 27.04 0.90 20.98
CA ILE A 950 27.04 0.37 22.35
C ILE A 950 26.85 -1.14 22.29
N LEU A 951 27.82 -1.89 22.78
CA LEU A 951 27.71 -3.33 22.95
C LEU A 951 27.30 -3.62 24.40
N PRO A 952 26.06 -4.09 24.68
CA PRO A 952 25.59 -4.26 26.05
C PRO A 952 26.36 -5.36 26.78
N ASN A 953 26.54 -5.23 28.08
CA ASN A 953 27.29 -6.18 28.92
C ASN A 953 26.50 -6.60 30.18
N ARG A 954 25.18 -6.47 30.18
CA ARG A 954 24.33 -6.87 31.31
C ARG A 954 23.29 -7.89 30.86
N ALA A 955 23.21 -9.01 31.57
CA ALA A 955 22.26 -10.08 31.29
C ALA A 955 21.00 -9.98 32.14
N VAL A 956 19.86 -10.32 31.55
CA VAL A 956 18.55 -10.18 32.18
C VAL A 956 18.48 -10.94 33.51
N THR A 957 18.12 -10.22 34.58
CA THR A 957 17.80 -10.81 35.88
C THR A 957 16.33 -10.54 36.21
N SER A 958 15.56 -11.60 36.43
CA SER A 958 14.12 -11.51 36.66
C SER A 958 13.78 -10.61 37.86
N GLY A 959 12.79 -9.72 37.67
CA GLY A 959 12.31 -8.83 38.73
C GLY A 959 13.26 -7.69 39.11
N LYS A 960 14.37 -7.52 38.40
CA LYS A 960 15.36 -6.45 38.65
C LYS A 960 15.40 -5.41 37.52
N SER A 961 15.78 -4.19 37.89
CA SER A 961 16.09 -3.11 36.94
C SER A 961 17.35 -3.46 36.12
N GLU A 962 17.53 -2.82 34.95
CA GLU A 962 18.70 -3.06 34.09
C GLU A 962 20.03 -2.67 34.76
N ALA A 963 20.02 -1.77 35.75
CA ALA A 963 21.21 -1.41 36.51
C ALA A 963 21.69 -2.55 37.43
N ASP A 964 20.75 -3.38 37.91
CA ASP A 964 20.99 -4.49 38.84
C ASP A 964 21.05 -5.86 38.14
N TRP A 965 21.08 -5.86 36.81
CA TRP A 965 21.29 -7.04 35.98
C TRP A 965 22.72 -7.56 36.08
N ASP A 966 22.86 -8.88 35.93
CA ASP A 966 24.14 -9.61 36.01
C ASP A 966 25.16 -9.02 35.03
N LEU A 967 26.28 -8.49 35.54
CA LEU A 967 27.36 -7.92 34.72
C LEU A 967 28.15 -9.06 34.06
N ILE A 968 28.30 -8.99 32.74
CA ILE A 968 29.09 -9.92 31.94
C ILE A 968 30.54 -9.44 31.91
N ASP A 969 31.41 -10.27 32.47
CA ASP A 969 32.87 -10.14 32.51
C ASP A 969 33.54 -11.35 31.81
N GLU A 970 34.86 -11.47 31.94
CA GLU A 970 35.66 -12.54 31.33
C GLU A 970 35.33 -13.95 31.87
N SER A 971 34.67 -14.05 33.02
CA SER A 971 34.25 -15.34 33.58
C SER A 971 33.02 -15.95 32.91
N PHE A 972 32.39 -15.22 31.99
CA PHE A 972 31.27 -15.70 31.18
C PHE A 972 31.75 -16.14 29.81
N GLU A 973 31.48 -17.38 29.46
CA GLU A 973 31.78 -17.90 28.12
C GLU A 973 30.66 -17.52 27.15
N PHE A 974 31.00 -16.80 26.08
CA PHE A 974 30.05 -16.52 25.00
C PHE A 974 29.78 -17.78 24.17
N LYS A 975 28.49 -18.07 23.88
CA LYS A 975 28.10 -19.22 23.05
C LYS A 975 27.72 -18.83 21.63
N PHE A 976 26.69 -17.99 21.48
CA PHE A 976 26.17 -17.55 20.18
C PHE A 976 25.23 -16.35 20.33
N SER A 977 24.88 -15.71 19.21
CA SER A 977 23.82 -14.70 19.14
C SER A 977 22.55 -15.26 18.49
N LEU A 978 21.40 -14.90 19.03
CA LEU A 978 20.06 -15.25 18.52
C LEU A 978 19.39 -14.05 17.86
N SER A 979 19.00 -14.21 16.61
CA SER A 979 18.07 -13.31 15.93
C SER A 979 16.75 -14.03 15.66
N ARG A 980 15.68 -13.27 15.48
CA ARG A 980 14.34 -13.84 15.21
C ARG A 980 14.39 -14.79 14.01
N GLY A 981 13.84 -15.99 14.18
CA GLY A 981 13.87 -17.04 13.16
C GLY A 981 15.17 -17.86 13.10
N ASP A 982 16.11 -17.66 14.03
CA ASP A 982 17.19 -18.64 14.23
C ASP A 982 16.63 -19.91 14.90
N LEU A 983 17.10 -21.07 14.44
CA LEU A 983 16.69 -22.37 14.95
C LEU A 983 17.46 -22.69 16.24
N VAL A 984 16.75 -23.16 17.27
CA VAL A 984 17.32 -23.46 18.58
C VAL A 984 16.79 -24.79 19.13
N GLU A 985 17.63 -25.43 19.93
CA GLU A 985 17.28 -26.57 20.75
C GLU A 985 17.45 -26.19 22.21
N MET A 986 16.45 -26.53 23.03
CA MET A 986 16.52 -26.40 24.47
C MET A 986 16.15 -27.74 25.10
N ILE A 987 17.03 -28.25 25.97
CA ILE A 987 16.77 -29.43 26.79
C ILE A 987 16.66 -28.96 28.24
N SER A 988 15.60 -29.41 28.92
CA SER A 988 15.35 -29.12 30.33
C SER A 988 14.76 -30.35 31.02
N ASN A 989 14.58 -30.28 32.33
CA ASN A 989 13.85 -31.30 33.09
C ASN A 989 12.39 -31.49 32.63
N LYS A 990 11.81 -30.50 31.93
CA LYS A 990 10.45 -30.58 31.37
C LYS A 990 10.39 -31.19 29.96
N GLY A 991 11.54 -31.57 29.40
CA GLY A 991 11.65 -32.14 28.07
C GLY A 991 12.47 -31.30 27.10
N ARG A 992 12.46 -31.74 25.84
CA ARG A 992 13.17 -31.15 24.71
C ARG A 992 12.24 -30.27 23.89
N ILE A 993 12.68 -29.07 23.55
CA ILE A 993 12.00 -28.16 22.62
C ILE A 993 12.97 -27.85 21.47
N PHE A 994 12.50 -28.02 20.23
CA PHE A 994 13.28 -27.76 19.03
C PHE A 994 12.50 -26.87 18.07
N GLY A 995 12.91 -25.62 17.89
CA GLY A 995 12.12 -24.66 17.15
C GLY A 995 12.78 -23.30 16.95
N TYR A 996 12.03 -22.33 16.46
CA TYR A 996 12.57 -21.04 16.02
C TYR A 996 12.42 -19.97 17.09
N TYR A 997 13.52 -19.31 17.44
CA TYR A 997 13.52 -18.18 18.36
C TYR A 997 12.62 -17.04 17.86
N ASN A 998 11.70 -16.59 18.70
CA ASN A 998 10.70 -15.56 18.38
C ASN A 998 10.95 -14.22 19.09
N GLY A 999 11.55 -14.25 20.28
CA GLY A 999 11.79 -13.05 21.08
C GLY A 999 12.18 -13.38 22.51
N LEU A 1000 12.65 -12.35 23.23
CA LEU A 1000 13.04 -12.39 24.63
C LEU A 1000 12.13 -11.44 25.42
N ASP A 1001 11.60 -11.93 26.52
CA ASP A 1001 10.98 -11.11 27.54
C ASP A 1001 12.04 -10.58 28.51
N ARG A 1002 12.26 -9.27 28.46
CA ARG A 1002 13.22 -8.60 29.32
C ARG A 1002 12.84 -8.56 30.80
N ALA A 1003 11.57 -8.77 31.15
CA ALA A 1003 11.12 -8.68 32.54
C ALA A 1003 11.55 -9.90 33.37
N ASN A 1004 11.65 -11.06 32.72
CA ASN A 1004 11.94 -12.34 33.40
C ASN A 1004 13.00 -13.21 32.71
N GLY A 1005 13.51 -12.82 31.54
CA GLY A 1005 14.52 -13.58 30.82
C GLY A 1005 14.00 -14.80 30.08
N SER A 1006 12.67 -14.98 29.96
CA SER A 1006 12.08 -16.06 29.17
C SER A 1006 12.17 -15.75 27.67
N ILE A 1007 12.32 -16.80 26.85
CA ILE A 1007 12.29 -16.70 25.40
C ILE A 1007 11.03 -17.34 24.84
N GLY A 1008 10.57 -16.83 23.70
CA GLY A 1008 9.58 -17.50 22.86
C GLY A 1008 10.27 -18.40 21.84
N ILE A 1009 9.88 -19.67 21.77
CA ILE A 1009 10.32 -20.62 20.73
C ILE A 1009 9.07 -21.08 19.96
N ARG A 1010 9.05 -20.88 18.65
CA ARG A 1010 7.96 -21.31 17.76
C ARG A 1010 8.23 -22.72 17.27
N GLU A 1011 7.21 -23.56 17.29
CA GLU A 1011 7.22 -24.81 16.53
C GLU A 1011 7.48 -24.55 15.05
N HIS A 1012 8.10 -25.50 14.37
CA HIS A 1012 8.48 -25.28 12.97
C HIS A 1012 7.25 -25.01 12.10
N ASP A 1013 6.17 -25.74 12.34
CA ASP A 1013 4.91 -25.71 11.61
C ASP A 1013 3.78 -24.94 12.31
N LEU A 1014 4.03 -24.39 13.50
CA LEU A 1014 3.05 -23.68 14.36
C LEU A 1014 1.84 -24.55 14.74
N GLU A 1015 2.06 -25.84 14.97
CA GLU A 1015 0.99 -26.73 15.46
C GLU A 1015 0.34 -26.17 16.74
N LYS A 1016 -0.96 -25.86 16.66
CA LYS A 1016 -1.68 -25.17 17.75
C LYS A 1016 -1.75 -25.96 19.05
N SER A 1017 -1.72 -27.29 18.97
CA SER A 1017 -1.73 -28.21 20.12
C SER A 1017 -0.48 -28.06 21.02
N LYS A 1018 0.63 -27.55 20.46
CA LYS A 1018 1.92 -27.41 21.14
C LYS A 1018 2.14 -25.98 21.63
N GLY A 1019 2.25 -25.81 22.95
CA GLY A 1019 2.41 -24.49 23.57
C GLY A 1019 1.15 -23.61 23.43
N LYS A 1020 1.31 -22.29 23.44
CA LYS A 1020 0.20 -21.36 23.16
C LYS A 1020 0.22 -20.99 21.69
N ASP A 1021 -0.68 -21.59 20.90
CA ASP A 1021 -0.79 -21.39 19.45
C ASP A 1021 0.54 -21.68 18.71
N GLY A 1022 1.20 -22.79 19.03
CA GLY A 1022 2.49 -23.17 18.42
C GLY A 1022 3.71 -22.42 18.99
N VAL A 1023 3.56 -21.70 20.10
CA VAL A 1023 4.64 -20.92 20.73
C VAL A 1023 4.86 -21.35 22.18
N HIS A 1024 6.07 -21.81 22.47
CA HIS A 1024 6.55 -22.09 23.82
C HIS A 1024 7.16 -20.85 24.43
N ARG A 1025 6.80 -20.52 25.68
CA ARG A 1025 7.47 -19.48 26.47
C ARG A 1025 8.23 -20.13 27.62
N VAL A 1026 9.55 -20.08 27.55
CA VAL A 1026 10.42 -20.89 28.41
C VAL A 1026 11.59 -20.09 28.96
N GLY A 1027 11.99 -20.41 30.20
CA GLY A 1027 13.22 -19.88 30.80
C GLY A 1027 14.41 -20.76 30.44
N VAL A 1028 15.53 -20.15 30.04
CA VAL A 1028 16.74 -20.88 29.60
C VAL A 1028 17.84 -20.95 30.65
N LYS A 1029 17.71 -20.20 31.76
CA LYS A 1029 18.79 -20.04 32.75
C LYS A 1029 19.30 -21.37 33.31
N THR A 1030 18.41 -22.33 33.52
CA THR A 1030 18.72 -23.66 34.07
C THR A 1030 18.53 -24.78 33.04
N ALA A 1031 18.49 -24.45 31.73
CA ALA A 1031 18.43 -25.47 30.69
C ALA A 1031 19.73 -26.27 30.68
N THR A 1032 19.62 -27.60 30.62
CA THR A 1032 20.77 -28.52 30.60
C THR A 1032 21.54 -28.40 29.29
N ALA A 1033 20.84 -28.12 28.18
CA ALA A 1033 21.45 -27.76 26.91
C ALA A 1033 20.67 -26.63 26.24
N PHE A 1034 21.39 -25.67 25.66
CA PHE A 1034 20.81 -24.63 24.83
C PHE A 1034 21.72 -24.35 23.63
N ASN A 1035 21.27 -24.78 22.45
CA ASN A 1035 22.09 -24.83 21.25
C ASN A 1035 21.42 -24.10 20.09
N LYS A 1036 22.23 -23.48 19.24
CA LYS A 1036 21.80 -22.86 17.99
C LYS A 1036 22.07 -23.79 16.81
N TYR A 1037 21.13 -23.84 15.88
CA TYR A 1037 21.22 -24.64 14.65
C TYR A 1037 21.04 -23.76 13.42
N HIS A 1038 21.56 -24.27 12.31
CA HIS A 1038 21.27 -23.79 10.97
C HIS A 1038 20.32 -24.76 10.27
N VAL A 1039 19.44 -24.23 9.43
CA VAL A 1039 18.56 -25.01 8.54
C VAL A 1039 18.53 -24.34 7.17
N ASP A 1040 18.62 -25.13 6.11
CA ASP A 1040 18.58 -24.65 4.74
C ASP A 1040 17.15 -24.27 4.29
N PRO A 1041 16.98 -23.66 3.09
CA PRO A 1041 15.66 -23.28 2.59
C PRO A 1041 14.67 -24.44 2.40
N LEU A 1042 15.15 -25.68 2.25
CA LEU A 1042 14.31 -26.86 2.06
C LEU A 1042 13.85 -27.48 3.38
N GLY A 1043 14.53 -27.18 4.49
CA GLY A 1043 14.24 -27.79 5.79
C GLY A 1043 14.94 -29.13 6.00
N LYS A 1044 16.04 -29.39 5.29
CA LYS A 1044 16.71 -30.69 5.23
C LYS A 1044 18.07 -30.66 5.94
N GLU A 1045 18.95 -29.74 5.55
CA GLU A 1045 20.30 -29.66 6.11
C GLU A 1045 20.28 -28.94 7.46
N ILE A 1046 19.97 -29.68 8.53
CA ILE A 1046 19.92 -29.20 9.90
C ILE A 1046 21.21 -29.58 10.62
N HIS A 1047 22.03 -28.60 10.99
CA HIS A 1047 23.28 -28.83 11.71
C HIS A 1047 23.50 -27.79 12.80
N ARG A 1048 24.17 -28.21 13.88
CA ARG A 1048 24.52 -27.35 15.00
C ARG A 1048 25.54 -26.30 14.54
N CYS A 1049 25.33 -25.04 14.94
CA CYS A 1049 26.30 -23.99 14.68
C CYS A 1049 27.53 -24.17 15.57
N SER A 1050 28.73 -23.95 15.02
CA SER A 1050 29.97 -23.86 15.79
C SER A 1050 29.99 -22.62 16.68
N SER A 1051 30.81 -22.64 17.73
CA SER A 1051 31.07 -21.47 18.55
C SER A 1051 31.79 -20.39 17.74
N GLU A 1052 31.26 -19.18 17.76
CA GLU A 1052 31.86 -18.00 17.11
C GLU A 1052 32.28 -16.98 18.18
N PRO A 1053 33.28 -16.12 17.92
CA PRO A 1053 33.55 -15.00 18.82
C PRO A 1053 32.34 -14.05 18.87
N ARG A 1054 32.19 -13.34 20.00
CA ARG A 1054 31.08 -12.38 20.16
C ARG A 1054 31.06 -11.37 19.01
N PRO A 1055 29.97 -11.29 18.20
CA PRO A 1055 30.00 -10.45 17.01
C PRO A 1055 30.03 -8.96 17.36
N THR A 1056 30.97 -8.23 16.79
CA THR A 1056 31.10 -6.77 16.95
C THR A 1056 29.97 -6.00 16.25
N LEU A 1057 29.71 -4.78 16.72
CA LEU A 1057 28.76 -3.88 16.05
C LEU A 1057 29.50 -3.11 14.96
N LYS A 1058 29.33 -3.52 13.69
CA LYS A 1058 29.86 -2.75 12.56
C LYS A 1058 29.10 -1.43 12.44
N ILE A 1059 29.69 -0.34 12.94
CA ILE A 1059 29.22 1.02 12.62
C ILE A 1059 29.48 1.18 11.13
N LYS A 1060 28.42 1.21 10.30
CA LYS A 1060 28.56 1.72 8.94
C LYS A 1060 29.08 3.15 9.08
N SER A 1061 30.33 3.40 8.72
CA SER A 1061 30.91 4.74 8.67
C SER A 1061 29.90 5.65 7.97
N LYS A 1062 29.56 6.78 8.59
CA LYS A 1062 28.68 7.78 7.97
C LYS A 1062 29.33 8.19 6.63
N LYS A 1063 28.78 7.71 5.51
CA LYS A 1063 28.97 8.34 4.20
C LYS A 1063 28.07 9.56 4.11
#